data_AF-A0A257PZL4-F1
#
_entry.id   AF-A0A257PZL4-F1
#
_cell.length_a   1.000
_cell.length_b   1.000
_cell.length_c   1.000
_cell.angle_alpha   90.00
_cell.angle_beta   90.00
_cell.angle_gamma   90.00
#
_symmetry.space_group_name_H-M   'P 1'
#
loop_
_entity.id
_entity.type
_entity.pdbx_description
1 polymer ?
#
loop_
_entity_poly.entity_id
_entity_poly.type
_entity_poly.pdbx_seq_one_letter_code
_entity_poly.pdbx_strand_id
1 'polypeptide(L)'
;MLWAYDIETMMVDDPEFSDMLFEEDMNEKLPDGRSNPNYGKFKMTRDGDRAVCRTRVIKRQVHQFCLLICKNVFDPNGRLLRFTSLDDFFAAMKTVTTTNGAGKVVPQPHLFFAHNAAGYDNRIIENYIVMKKGIPCKPINAGNKIVQFMFNKDQFVFRDTMKFLPGSLANLAKEMLPKPTPENPDVLRMVKGYFPHLFNTPDHQNYVGMVPDKKYFSIGFIKSESELRDFTSWHAEQVAKGPVWNFREELLKYCDNDVEILAALMKITHDRLVDLVGFSPFGNTTIPGFVHEVICDSIAKEIALPEDADDRHQIIRSMGRKTWVTLLNEEHQFVRAALRGGRTECRRTFLEIEPDSPDRIVYIDVTSMYPYVQLTRKFPVGYPTILVYDPKHYPCNIHSNPSKNNSKDPNNPIMTCHCLIERKRQSRFKALDIVEKIGQAPSAEEFLDDDSYFGYVCVTIEVPENSFVPFVVHYDRERNKCMASNGIHKELHMFTEELKCYMRYGLIVREFHRFDRYASTEGLWNPIMKKLYITKMKTSGPKPPQSQWAGFVEHYKKLGMHREVVDALRQNDWGKNSASKKVAKIFLNSGWGKHCQRLHLPQIEMHSWNERDRIDETLEKNRLGLIKTEALQRGPTGLTTHKFVDMDTERNLHKLYIPAGAAVPAYGRMMFMEKVMQLPDPERQLLYHDTDSMIYLQQAGDPDLVEGDELGQWAEEDFSKKRIIGFVGLGPKSYALKMADGTTEVKIKGVSVKQGHSHIVNYENMKKLVLDKSLSLDVPQFTFEGSTSVYTRHMHKIVQFNEGELKGVLRPSGNGMGETLYPIVNQ
;
A
#
# COMPACT_ATOMS: atom_id res chain seq x y z
N MET A 1 -13.25 16.32 -14.08
CA MET A 1 -13.70 15.06 -13.44
C MET A 1 -14.62 14.33 -14.36
N LEU A 2 -14.64 13.01 -14.26
CA LEU A 2 -15.42 12.12 -15.10
C LEU A 2 -15.94 10.98 -14.23
N TRP A 3 -17.16 10.54 -14.52
CA TRP A 3 -17.68 9.26 -14.09
C TRP A 3 -18.25 8.55 -15.32
N ALA A 4 -17.71 7.37 -15.63
CA ALA A 4 -18.29 6.47 -16.62
C ALA A 4 -19.12 5.42 -15.88
N TYR A 5 -20.44 5.60 -15.90
CA TYR A 5 -21.41 4.68 -15.32
C TYR A 5 -21.82 3.62 -16.33
N ASP A 6 -22.03 2.40 -15.87
CA ASP A 6 -22.37 1.22 -16.64
C ASP A 6 -23.66 0.55 -16.13
N ILE A 7 -24.16 -0.40 -16.91
CA ILE A 7 -25.30 -1.25 -16.66
C ILE A 7 -24.77 -2.66 -16.44
N GLU A 8 -25.24 -3.36 -15.40
CA GLU A 8 -25.02 -4.80 -15.28
C GLU A 8 -25.99 -5.52 -16.23
N THR A 9 -25.46 -6.28 -17.20
CA THR A 9 -26.32 -7.11 -18.07
C THR A 9 -26.57 -8.48 -17.48
N MET A 10 -27.61 -9.14 -18.02
CA MET A 10 -28.16 -10.40 -17.55
C MET A 10 -27.12 -11.49 -17.26
N MET A 11 -27.54 -12.36 -16.34
CA MET A 11 -26.89 -13.59 -15.90
C MET A 11 -26.35 -14.37 -17.10
N VAL A 12 -25.05 -14.62 -17.12
CA VAL A 12 -24.53 -15.80 -17.82
C VAL A 12 -24.25 -16.79 -16.72
N ASP A 13 -25.17 -17.74 -16.51
CA ASP A 13 -24.79 -18.99 -15.85
C ASP A 13 -23.68 -19.58 -16.72
N ASP A 14 -22.52 -19.83 -16.13
CA ASP A 14 -21.37 -20.42 -16.81
C ASP A 14 -21.49 -21.94 -16.62
N PRO A 15 -22.10 -22.69 -17.57
CA PRO A 15 -22.33 -24.12 -17.40
C PRO A 15 -20.99 -24.89 -17.46
N GLU A 16 -19.97 -24.31 -18.11
CA GLU A 16 -18.65 -24.91 -18.22
C GLU A 16 -17.84 -24.89 -16.90
N PHE A 17 -18.30 -24.16 -15.88
CA PHE A 17 -17.70 -24.18 -14.54
C PHE A 17 -18.54 -24.92 -13.48
N SER A 18 -19.83 -25.19 -13.74
CA SER A 18 -20.62 -26.09 -12.89
C SER A 18 -20.18 -27.54 -13.04
N ASP A 19 -19.68 -27.92 -14.22
CA ASP A 19 -19.25 -29.30 -14.49
C ASP A 19 -17.83 -29.62 -13.99
N MET A 20 -17.13 -28.65 -13.36
CA MET A 20 -15.85 -28.90 -12.66
C MET A 20 -16.01 -29.02 -11.13
N LEU A 21 -17.24 -29.01 -10.60
CA LEU A 21 -17.50 -28.97 -9.16
C LEU A 21 -18.64 -29.88 -8.69
N PHE A 22 -18.83 -31.02 -9.34
CA PHE A 22 -19.59 -32.13 -8.76
C PHE A 22 -18.76 -33.42 -8.77
N GLU A 23 -18.76 -34.04 -7.59
CA GLU A 23 -18.18 -35.31 -7.13
C GLU A 23 -17.58 -36.23 -8.20
N GLU A 24 -16.31 -36.63 -8.01
CA GLU A 24 -15.87 -38.01 -8.26
C GLU A 24 -14.48 -38.26 -7.64
N ASP A 25 -14.27 -39.51 -7.25
CA ASP A 25 -13.27 -40.02 -6.32
C ASP A 25 -11.81 -39.60 -6.56
N MET A 26 -11.14 -39.24 -5.47
CA MET A 26 -9.69 -38.98 -5.38
C MET A 26 -8.83 -40.25 -5.52
N ASN A 27 -9.20 -41.24 -6.33
CA ASN A 27 -8.46 -42.51 -6.43
C ASN A 27 -8.52 -43.28 -7.77
N GLU A 28 -8.93 -42.71 -8.90
CA GLU A 28 -8.79 -43.43 -10.18
C GLU A 28 -7.41 -43.27 -10.83
N LYS A 29 -6.65 -44.37 -10.87
CA LYS A 29 -5.52 -44.56 -11.78
C LYS A 29 -6.06 -45.07 -13.13
N LEU A 30 -5.42 -44.68 -14.23
CA LEU A 30 -5.67 -45.33 -15.53
C LEU A 30 -5.43 -46.84 -15.41
N PRO A 31 -6.03 -47.70 -16.26
CA PRO A 31 -5.87 -49.16 -16.22
C PRO A 31 -4.41 -49.66 -16.32
N ASP A 32 -3.46 -48.79 -16.68
CA ASP A 32 -2.03 -49.06 -16.76
C ASP A 32 -1.20 -48.49 -15.59
N GLY A 33 -1.86 -47.93 -14.58
CA GLY A 33 -1.23 -47.41 -13.36
C GLY A 33 -0.58 -46.02 -13.46
N ARG A 34 -0.69 -45.32 -14.61
CA ARG A 34 -0.16 -43.95 -14.77
C ARG A 34 -1.23 -42.89 -14.45
N SER A 35 -0.78 -41.72 -13.98
CA SER A 35 -1.65 -40.56 -13.74
C SER A 35 -2.02 -39.87 -15.05
N ASN A 36 -3.29 -39.47 -15.18
CA ASN A 36 -3.81 -38.78 -16.36
C ASN A 36 -3.19 -37.36 -16.52
N PRO A 37 -2.52 -37.04 -17.65
CA PRO A 37 -1.82 -35.76 -17.82
C PRO A 37 -2.72 -34.57 -18.16
N ASN A 38 -4.04 -34.77 -18.36
CA ASN A 38 -4.99 -33.71 -18.74
C ASN A 38 -5.68 -33.00 -17.56
N TYR A 39 -5.33 -33.31 -16.31
CA TYR A 39 -5.76 -32.49 -15.18
C TYR A 39 -4.89 -31.24 -15.08
N GLY A 40 -5.47 -30.13 -15.49
CA GLY A 40 -4.91 -28.79 -15.31
C GLY A 40 -4.45 -28.62 -13.88
N LYS A 41 -3.13 -28.47 -13.69
CA LYS A 41 -2.50 -28.12 -12.42
C LYS A 41 -3.18 -26.86 -11.88
N PHE A 42 -4.12 -27.04 -10.96
CA PHE A 42 -4.63 -25.95 -10.15
C PHE A 42 -3.43 -25.34 -9.44
N LYS A 43 -3.12 -24.13 -9.88
CA LYS A 43 -1.97 -23.36 -9.45
C LYS A 43 -2.11 -23.17 -7.93
N MET A 44 -1.24 -23.79 -7.15
CA MET A 44 -0.87 -23.25 -5.84
C MET A 44 -0.62 -21.77 -6.06
N THR A 45 -1.42 -20.92 -5.41
CA THR A 45 -1.14 -19.49 -5.37
C THR A 45 0.29 -19.33 -4.88
N ARG A 46 1.11 -18.61 -5.65
CA ARG A 46 2.53 -18.35 -5.38
C ARG A 46 2.77 -17.49 -4.11
N ASP A 47 1.71 -17.27 -3.33
CA ASP A 47 1.67 -16.56 -2.06
C ASP A 47 1.28 -17.57 -0.98
N GLY A 48 2.26 -18.25 -0.40
CA GLY A 48 2.04 -19.31 0.59
C GLY A 48 1.62 -18.84 1.99
N ASP A 49 1.06 -17.64 2.16
CA ASP A 49 0.55 -17.18 3.47
C ASP A 49 -0.89 -16.73 3.30
N ARG A 50 -1.84 -17.49 3.84
CA ARG A 50 -3.07 -17.03 4.51
C ARG A 50 -3.60 -18.24 5.25
N ALA A 51 -4.09 -18.02 6.48
CA ALA A 51 -5.29 -18.69 6.98
C ALA A 51 -6.14 -19.14 5.79
N VAL A 52 -6.26 -20.45 5.55
CA VAL A 52 -6.43 -21.03 4.20
C VAL A 52 -7.58 -20.37 3.45
N CYS A 53 -7.27 -19.29 2.73
CA CYS A 53 -8.25 -18.50 2.01
C CYS A 53 -8.39 -19.03 0.62
N ARG A 54 -8.97 -20.22 0.55
CA ARG A 54 -9.45 -20.82 -0.69
C ARG A 54 -10.61 -19.98 -1.21
N THR A 55 -10.56 -19.74 -2.52
CA THR A 55 -11.53 -18.94 -3.25
C THR A 55 -12.39 -19.89 -4.08
N ARG A 56 -13.68 -20.02 -3.76
CA ARG A 56 -14.64 -20.70 -4.64
C ARG A 56 -15.39 -19.66 -5.47
N VAL A 57 -15.38 -19.79 -6.80
CA VAL A 57 -16.11 -18.87 -7.70
C VAL A 57 -17.55 -19.33 -7.83
N ILE A 58 -18.48 -18.40 -7.80
CA ILE A 58 -19.90 -18.71 -7.85
C ILE A 58 -20.57 -18.10 -9.08
N LYS A 59 -20.19 -16.87 -9.48
CA LYS A 59 -20.91 -16.13 -10.53
C LYS A 59 -20.07 -15.04 -11.22
N ARG A 60 -20.39 -14.73 -12.48
CA ARG A 60 -19.89 -13.58 -13.25
C ARG A 60 -21.04 -12.74 -13.85
N GLN A 61 -20.89 -11.42 -13.90
CA GLN A 61 -21.80 -10.49 -14.58
C GLN A 61 -21.02 -9.50 -15.43
N VAL A 62 -21.50 -9.17 -16.63
CA VAL A 62 -20.82 -8.26 -17.57
C VAL A 62 -21.32 -6.83 -17.38
N HIS A 63 -20.39 -5.87 -17.44
CA HIS A 63 -20.71 -4.44 -17.41
C HIS A 63 -20.75 -3.87 -18.83
N GLN A 64 -21.77 -3.06 -19.13
CA GLN A 64 -21.92 -2.34 -20.39
C GLN A 64 -22.02 -0.84 -20.14
N PHE A 65 -21.26 -0.03 -20.89
CA PHE A 65 -21.31 1.42 -20.77
C PHE A 65 -22.74 1.96 -20.90
N CYS A 66 -23.16 2.81 -19.95
CA CYS A 66 -24.49 3.43 -19.90
C CYS A 66 -24.43 4.94 -20.17
N LEU A 67 -23.57 5.62 -19.43
CA LEU A 67 -23.63 7.06 -19.24
C LEU A 67 -22.26 7.57 -18.82
N LEU A 68 -21.84 8.69 -19.39
CA LEU A 68 -20.66 9.42 -18.96
C LEU A 68 -21.08 10.81 -18.52
N ILE A 69 -20.70 11.18 -17.30
CA ILE A 69 -20.89 12.53 -16.79
C ILE A 69 -19.53 13.14 -16.52
N CYS A 70 -19.30 14.36 -16.98
CA CYS A 70 -18.05 15.07 -16.71
C CYS A 70 -18.28 16.55 -16.39
N LYS A 71 -17.33 17.11 -15.64
CA LYS A 71 -17.31 18.52 -15.24
C LYS A 71 -15.89 19.06 -15.25
N ASN A 72 -15.71 20.28 -15.76
CA ASN A 72 -14.46 21.01 -15.60
C ASN A 72 -14.39 21.57 -14.16
N VAL A 73 -13.35 21.18 -13.42
CA VAL A 73 -13.19 21.49 -12.00
C VAL A 73 -12.77 22.94 -11.78
N PHE A 74 -12.09 23.54 -12.76
CA PHE A 74 -11.52 24.88 -12.67
C PHE A 74 -12.35 25.93 -13.41
N ASP A 75 -13.45 25.53 -14.02
CA ASP A 75 -14.43 26.46 -14.57
C ASP A 75 -15.50 26.75 -13.49
N PRO A 76 -15.51 27.95 -12.90
CA PRO A 76 -16.50 28.30 -11.87
C PRO A 76 -17.94 28.31 -12.41
N ASN A 77 -18.13 28.43 -13.73
CA ASN A 77 -19.42 28.36 -14.41
C ASN A 77 -19.65 27.00 -15.09
N GLY A 78 -18.73 26.06 -14.89
CA GLY A 78 -18.72 24.76 -15.54
C GLY A 78 -19.96 23.95 -15.19
N ARG A 79 -20.77 23.64 -16.20
CA ARG A 79 -21.93 22.75 -16.06
C ARG A 79 -21.50 21.28 -16.19
N LEU A 80 -22.34 20.39 -15.64
CA LEU A 80 -22.24 18.96 -15.91
C LEU A 80 -22.57 18.70 -17.38
N LEU A 81 -21.68 17.99 -18.07
CA LEU A 81 -21.91 17.47 -19.41
C LEU A 81 -22.23 15.99 -19.30
N ARG A 82 -23.27 15.54 -20.01
CA ARG A 82 -23.75 14.16 -19.99
C ARG A 82 -23.72 13.58 -21.40
N PHE A 83 -23.19 12.37 -21.53
CA PHE A 83 -23.05 11.67 -22.79
C PHE A 83 -23.56 10.23 -22.65
N THR A 84 -24.43 9.80 -23.55
CA THR A 84 -24.91 8.41 -23.62
C THR A 84 -24.06 7.55 -24.55
N SER A 85 -23.05 8.12 -25.20
CA SER A 85 -22.06 7.40 -26.01
C SER A 85 -20.65 7.97 -25.79
N LEU A 86 -19.64 7.10 -25.89
CA LEU A 86 -18.24 7.51 -25.85
C LEU A 86 -17.83 8.26 -27.13
N ASP A 87 -18.47 7.99 -28.26
CA ASP A 87 -18.22 8.68 -29.54
C ASP A 87 -18.57 10.17 -29.45
N ASP A 88 -19.76 10.50 -28.94
CA ASP A 88 -20.20 11.88 -28.77
C ASP A 88 -19.31 12.63 -27.79
N PHE A 89 -18.91 11.95 -26.71
CA PHE A 89 -17.96 12.49 -25.74
C PHE A 89 -16.63 12.86 -26.39
N PHE A 90 -16.01 11.94 -27.14
CA PHE A 90 -14.72 12.23 -27.79
C PHE A 90 -14.85 13.25 -28.91
N ALA A 91 -15.96 13.27 -29.64
CA ALA A 91 -16.22 14.30 -30.65
C ALA A 91 -16.29 15.70 -30.01
N ALA A 92 -17.07 15.85 -28.93
CA ALA A 92 -17.20 17.11 -28.19
C ALA A 92 -15.87 17.59 -27.57
N MET A 93 -15.03 16.69 -27.08
CA MET A 93 -13.74 17.08 -26.50
C MET A 93 -12.71 17.46 -27.57
N LYS A 94 -12.76 16.85 -28.76
CA LYS A 94 -11.83 17.17 -29.87
C LYS A 94 -12.02 18.57 -30.44
N THR A 95 -13.22 19.16 -30.33
CA THR A 95 -13.50 20.51 -30.82
C THR A 95 -12.93 21.61 -29.92
N VAL A 96 -12.46 21.27 -28.72
CA VAL A 96 -11.88 22.24 -27.78
C VAL A 96 -10.43 22.54 -28.18
N THR A 97 -10.13 23.81 -28.40
CA THR A 97 -8.80 24.30 -28.81
C THR A 97 -8.20 25.30 -27.83
N THR A 98 -6.87 25.37 -27.77
CA THR A 98 -6.10 26.35 -27.00
C THR A 98 -5.03 26.98 -27.86
N THR A 99 -4.48 28.13 -27.45
CA THR A 99 -3.33 28.76 -28.11
C THR A 99 -2.04 28.31 -27.42
N ASN A 100 -1.03 27.88 -28.18
CA ASN A 100 0.27 27.50 -27.62
C ASN A 100 1.20 28.72 -27.41
N GLY A 101 2.38 28.52 -26.81
CA GLY A 101 3.36 29.60 -26.55
C GLY A 101 3.91 30.29 -27.82
N ALA A 102 3.64 29.75 -29.01
CA ALA A 102 3.97 30.36 -30.30
C ALA A 102 2.76 31.04 -30.97
N GLY A 103 1.64 31.22 -30.26
CA GLY A 103 0.44 31.89 -30.78
C GLY A 103 -0.42 31.03 -31.72
N LYS A 104 -0.11 29.75 -31.90
CA LYS A 104 -0.86 28.84 -32.79
C LYS A 104 -2.02 28.19 -32.06
N VAL A 105 -3.20 28.20 -32.70
CA VAL A 105 -4.37 27.42 -32.25
C VAL A 105 -4.10 25.93 -32.44
N VAL A 106 -4.17 25.17 -31.36
CA VAL A 106 -3.93 23.72 -31.30
C VAL A 106 -5.05 23.03 -30.52
N PRO A 107 -5.28 21.72 -30.72
CA PRO A 107 -6.22 20.97 -29.89
C PRO A 107 -5.84 21.06 -28.40
N GLN A 108 -6.82 21.29 -27.54
CA GLN A 108 -6.58 21.36 -26.10
C GLN A 108 -6.27 19.96 -25.54
N PRO A 109 -5.19 19.81 -24.76
CA PRO A 109 -4.96 18.60 -23.97
C PRO A 109 -5.98 18.50 -22.83
N HIS A 110 -6.52 17.31 -22.62
CA HIS A 110 -7.54 17.02 -21.62
C HIS A 110 -7.04 16.02 -20.59
N LEU A 111 -7.19 16.38 -19.31
CA LEU A 111 -6.89 15.51 -18.17
C LEU A 111 -8.19 15.12 -17.45
N PHE A 112 -8.57 13.85 -17.60
CA PHE A 112 -9.74 13.25 -16.98
C PHE A 112 -9.35 12.46 -15.74
N PHE A 113 -10.23 12.53 -14.75
CA PHE A 113 -10.06 11.91 -13.45
C PHE A 113 -11.36 11.23 -13.07
N ALA A 114 -11.30 9.95 -12.71
CA ALA A 114 -12.42 9.18 -12.15
C ALA A 114 -11.99 8.48 -10.86
N HIS A 115 -12.95 8.19 -9.98
CA HIS A 115 -12.66 7.61 -8.67
C HIS A 115 -12.59 6.08 -8.73
N ASN A 116 -11.43 5.51 -8.37
CA ASN A 116 -11.12 4.10 -8.59
C ASN A 116 -11.08 3.71 -10.09
N ALA A 117 -10.73 4.67 -10.96
CA ALA A 117 -10.70 4.50 -12.40
C ALA A 117 -9.86 3.29 -12.84
N ALA A 118 -8.75 3.04 -12.13
CA ALA A 118 -7.82 1.97 -12.49
C ALA A 118 -8.41 0.56 -12.39
N GLY A 119 -9.38 0.38 -11.50
CA GLY A 119 -10.11 -0.88 -11.36
C GLY A 119 -11.36 -0.96 -12.24
N TYR A 120 -11.82 0.17 -12.78
CA TYR A 120 -13.16 0.33 -13.34
C TYR A 120 -13.20 1.19 -14.61
N ASP A 121 -13.43 2.51 -14.50
CA ASP A 121 -13.68 3.41 -15.63
C ASP A 121 -12.62 3.32 -16.72
N ASN A 122 -11.33 3.31 -16.34
CA ASN A 122 -10.24 3.26 -17.31
C ASN A 122 -10.28 1.99 -18.14
N ARG A 123 -10.75 0.86 -17.59
CA ARG A 123 -10.89 -0.38 -18.35
C ARG A 123 -12.00 -0.29 -19.38
N ILE A 124 -13.15 0.27 -19.00
CA ILE A 124 -14.30 0.42 -19.91
C ILE A 124 -13.93 1.32 -21.09
N ILE A 125 -13.31 2.46 -20.79
CA ILE A 125 -12.94 3.46 -21.79
C ILE A 125 -11.80 2.97 -22.68
N GLU A 126 -10.74 2.38 -22.10
CA GLU A 126 -9.60 1.88 -22.87
C GLU A 126 -9.98 0.69 -23.75
N ASN A 127 -10.75 -0.28 -23.23
CA ASN A 127 -11.28 -1.38 -24.03
C ASN A 127 -12.11 -0.88 -25.22
N TYR A 128 -12.94 0.15 -25.02
CA TYR A 128 -13.69 0.75 -26.12
C TYR A 128 -12.77 1.34 -27.20
N ILE A 129 -11.74 2.10 -26.81
CA ILE A 129 -10.80 2.74 -27.73
C ILE A 129 -9.96 1.69 -28.50
N VAL A 130 -9.42 0.71 -27.78
CA VAL A 130 -8.53 -0.30 -28.38
C VAL A 130 -9.35 -1.29 -29.21
N MET A 131 -10.36 -1.93 -28.61
CA MET A 131 -11.07 -3.03 -29.24
C MET A 131 -12.12 -2.58 -30.25
N LYS A 132 -12.84 -1.47 -29.98
CA LYS A 132 -13.90 -1.01 -30.90
C LYS A 132 -13.41 0.02 -31.93
N LYS A 133 -12.35 0.79 -31.63
CA LYS A 133 -11.84 1.83 -32.55
C LYS A 133 -10.47 1.51 -33.16
N GLY A 134 -9.77 0.48 -32.69
CA GLY A 134 -8.44 0.13 -33.19
C GLY A 134 -7.37 1.19 -32.90
N ILE A 135 -7.61 2.08 -31.93
CA ILE A 135 -6.69 3.18 -31.60
C ILE A 135 -5.74 2.72 -30.49
N PRO A 136 -4.41 2.77 -30.70
CA PRO A 136 -3.47 2.36 -29.66
C PRO A 136 -3.46 3.35 -28.49
N CYS A 137 -3.44 2.81 -27.27
CA CYS A 137 -3.29 3.56 -26.03
C CYS A 137 -1.89 3.33 -25.42
N LYS A 138 -1.43 4.27 -24.59
CA LYS A 138 -0.22 4.16 -23.77
C LYS A 138 -0.60 3.98 -22.29
N PRO A 139 -0.88 2.75 -21.82
CA PRO A 139 -1.27 2.51 -20.44
C PRO A 139 -0.08 2.49 -19.47
N ILE A 140 -0.33 2.92 -18.23
CA ILE A 140 0.53 2.71 -17.07
C ILE A 140 -0.21 1.76 -16.12
N ASN A 141 0.29 0.53 -16.01
CA ASN A 141 -0.38 -0.53 -15.27
C ASN A 141 0.22 -0.75 -13.87
N ALA A 142 -0.64 -1.12 -12.92
CA ALA A 142 -0.27 -1.66 -11.61
C ALA A 142 -0.89 -3.05 -11.46
N GLY A 143 -0.17 -4.08 -11.92
CA GLY A 143 -0.76 -5.40 -12.14
C GLY A 143 -1.83 -5.31 -13.24
N ASN A 144 -3.04 -5.81 -12.99
CA ASN A 144 -4.14 -5.77 -13.96
C ASN A 144 -4.90 -4.43 -13.97
N LYS A 145 -4.47 -3.42 -13.19
CA LYS A 145 -5.20 -2.15 -13.04
C LYS A 145 -4.55 -1.06 -13.90
N ILE A 146 -5.35 -0.35 -14.70
CA ILE A 146 -4.88 0.71 -15.61
C ILE A 146 -4.86 2.04 -14.85
N VAL A 147 -3.74 2.39 -14.21
CA VAL A 147 -3.64 3.59 -13.36
C VAL A 147 -3.80 4.88 -14.17
N GLN A 148 -3.24 4.86 -15.38
CA GLN A 148 -3.36 5.92 -16.36
C GLN A 148 -3.34 5.31 -17.75
N PHE A 149 -3.99 5.93 -18.72
CA PHE A 149 -3.64 5.71 -20.12
C PHE A 149 -3.78 7.01 -20.91
N MET A 150 -3.09 7.05 -22.05
CA MET A 150 -3.05 8.21 -22.94
C MET A 150 -3.25 7.77 -24.39
N PHE A 151 -3.93 8.58 -25.20
CA PHE A 151 -4.05 8.33 -26.63
C PHE A 151 -4.16 9.63 -27.43
N ASN A 152 -4.12 9.51 -28.76
CA ASN A 152 -4.17 10.62 -29.71
C ASN A 152 -3.08 11.69 -29.46
N LYS A 153 -1.81 11.29 -29.56
CA LYS A 153 -0.63 12.15 -29.30
C LYS A 153 -0.71 12.87 -27.96
N ASP A 154 -1.08 12.13 -26.92
CA ASP A 154 -1.14 12.59 -25.54
C ASP A 154 -2.18 13.70 -25.29
N GLN A 155 -3.10 13.93 -26.25
CA GLN A 155 -4.21 14.87 -26.09
C GLN A 155 -5.17 14.41 -24.99
N PHE A 156 -5.42 13.11 -24.86
CA PHE A 156 -6.35 12.57 -23.88
C PHE A 156 -5.58 11.80 -22.81
N VAL A 157 -5.72 12.21 -21.55
CA VAL A 157 -5.07 11.57 -20.40
C VAL A 157 -6.14 11.20 -19.37
N PHE A 158 -6.23 9.92 -19.02
CA PHE A 158 -7.17 9.43 -17.99
C PHE A 158 -6.40 8.95 -16.78
N ARG A 159 -6.80 9.36 -15.58
CA ARG A 159 -6.14 9.03 -14.31
C ARG A 159 -7.12 8.64 -13.21
N ASP A 160 -6.61 7.85 -12.28
CA ASP A 160 -7.34 7.42 -11.09
C ASP A 160 -7.15 8.39 -9.91
N THR A 161 -8.24 8.98 -9.41
CA THR A 161 -8.19 9.88 -8.25
C THR A 161 -7.79 9.18 -6.97
N MET A 162 -7.90 7.85 -6.86
CA MET A 162 -7.42 7.08 -5.70
C MET A 162 -5.90 7.16 -5.53
N LYS A 163 -5.16 7.62 -6.55
CA LYS A 163 -3.72 7.91 -6.45
C LYS A 163 -3.41 9.27 -5.81
N PHE A 164 -4.45 10.05 -5.53
CA PHE A 164 -4.39 11.35 -4.87
C PHE A 164 -5.21 11.38 -3.58
N LEU A 165 -6.40 10.78 -3.59
CA LEU A 165 -7.34 10.74 -2.49
C LEU A 165 -7.74 9.29 -2.18
N PRO A 166 -6.98 8.59 -1.32
CA PRO A 166 -7.32 7.24 -0.92
C PRO A 166 -8.51 7.23 0.04
N GLY A 167 -9.53 6.43 -0.28
CA GLY A 167 -10.73 6.22 0.52
C GLY A 167 -11.98 6.21 -0.35
N SER A 168 -13.11 5.73 0.18
CA SER A 168 -14.39 5.82 -0.55
C SER A 168 -14.87 7.26 -0.65
N LEU A 169 -15.50 7.62 -1.76
CA LEU A 169 -16.05 8.96 -2.00
C LEU A 169 -16.93 9.47 -0.85
N ALA A 170 -17.84 8.65 -0.33
CA ALA A 170 -18.70 9.02 0.80
C ALA A 170 -17.93 9.41 2.07
N ASN A 171 -16.88 8.65 2.41
CA ASN A 171 -16.01 8.97 3.56
C ASN A 171 -15.21 10.25 3.30
N LEU A 172 -14.68 10.44 2.09
CA LEU A 172 -13.97 11.66 1.71
C LEU A 172 -14.90 12.87 1.76
N ALA A 173 -16.14 12.75 1.29
CA ALA A 173 -17.15 13.80 1.37
C ALA A 173 -17.45 14.17 2.83
N LYS A 174 -17.70 13.17 3.70
CA LYS A 174 -17.92 13.36 5.14
C LYS A 174 -16.73 14.02 5.84
N GLU A 175 -15.51 13.68 5.43
CA GLU A 175 -14.29 14.21 6.03
C GLU A 175 -13.93 15.60 5.48
N MET A 176 -14.18 15.90 4.21
CA MET A 176 -13.55 17.06 3.56
C MET A 176 -14.52 18.17 3.18
N LEU A 177 -15.80 17.87 2.98
CA LEU A 177 -16.80 18.89 2.65
C LEU A 177 -17.26 19.62 3.92
N PRO A 178 -17.62 20.92 3.80
CA PRO A 178 -18.19 21.67 4.91
C PRO A 178 -19.49 21.03 5.39
N LYS A 179 -19.75 21.10 6.69
CA LYS A 179 -21.03 20.68 7.27
C LYS A 179 -22.07 21.78 7.10
N PRO A 180 -23.35 21.45 6.88
CA PRO A 180 -24.42 22.45 6.85
C PRO A 180 -24.51 23.13 8.22
N THR A 181 -24.70 24.45 8.19
CA THR A 181 -25.04 25.25 9.38
C THR A 181 -26.37 25.95 9.15
N PRO A 182 -27.06 26.44 10.19
CA PRO A 182 -28.27 27.23 10.01
C PRO A 182 -28.09 28.43 9.06
N GLU A 183 -26.89 29.00 9.03
CA GLU A 183 -26.52 30.14 8.18
C GLU A 183 -26.15 29.73 6.74
N ASN A 184 -25.80 28.46 6.53
CA ASN A 184 -25.48 27.90 5.21
C ASN A 184 -26.00 26.46 5.07
N PRO A 185 -27.32 26.29 4.84
CA PRO A 185 -27.95 24.97 4.75
C PRO A 185 -27.65 24.26 3.41
N ASP A 186 -27.31 25.02 2.37
CA ASP A 186 -27.17 24.58 0.98
C ASP A 186 -25.72 24.25 0.61
N VAL A 187 -25.01 23.56 1.51
CA VAL A 187 -23.69 23.02 1.19
C VAL A 187 -23.78 21.73 0.40
N LEU A 188 -22.85 21.57 -0.54
CA LEU A 188 -22.70 20.33 -1.30
C LEU A 188 -22.50 19.15 -0.33
N ARG A 189 -23.32 18.11 -0.49
CA ARG A 189 -23.30 16.91 0.33
C ARG A 189 -23.61 15.69 -0.52
N MET A 190 -23.19 14.52 -0.03
CA MET A 190 -23.73 13.25 -0.53
C MET A 190 -25.25 13.33 -0.36
N VAL A 191 -26.00 13.14 -1.44
CA VAL A 191 -27.47 13.14 -1.39
C VAL A 191 -27.93 12.05 -0.41
N LYS A 192 -28.87 12.41 0.48
CA LYS A 192 -29.46 11.47 1.43
C LYS A 192 -30.43 10.57 0.68
N GLY A 193 -30.01 9.35 0.38
CA GLY A 193 -30.80 8.34 -0.33
C GLY A 193 -29.94 7.13 -0.68
N TYR A 194 -30.59 6.02 -1.02
CA TYR A 194 -29.91 4.79 -1.42
C TYR A 194 -30.18 4.55 -2.90
N PHE A 195 -29.15 4.13 -3.64
CA PHE A 195 -29.29 3.79 -5.05
C PHE A 195 -29.41 2.27 -5.24
N PRO A 196 -30.41 1.77 -6.00
CA PRO A 196 -30.61 0.33 -6.19
C PRO A 196 -29.68 -0.21 -7.28
N HIS A 197 -28.41 -0.39 -6.93
CA HIS A 197 -27.35 -0.82 -7.84
C HIS A 197 -27.70 -2.09 -8.64
N LEU A 198 -28.33 -3.07 -8.00
CA LEU A 198 -28.70 -4.34 -8.64
C LEU A 198 -29.97 -4.24 -9.50
N PHE A 199 -30.68 -3.10 -9.44
CA PHE A 199 -31.85 -2.82 -10.28
C PHE A 199 -31.44 -2.18 -11.61
N ASN A 200 -30.20 -1.72 -11.73
CA ASN A 200 -29.64 -1.09 -12.92
C ASN A 200 -29.36 -2.11 -14.03
N THR A 201 -30.43 -2.56 -14.70
CA THR A 201 -30.40 -3.47 -15.83
C THR A 201 -30.90 -2.77 -17.10
N PRO A 202 -30.69 -3.33 -18.31
CA PRO A 202 -31.24 -2.77 -19.54
C PRO A 202 -32.77 -2.62 -19.48
N ASP A 203 -33.46 -3.61 -18.91
CA ASP A 203 -34.92 -3.65 -18.82
C ASP A 203 -35.52 -2.57 -17.90
N HIS A 204 -34.75 -2.12 -16.91
CA HIS A 204 -35.22 -1.12 -15.93
C HIS A 204 -34.79 0.32 -16.24
N GLN A 205 -34.05 0.58 -17.34
CA GLN A 205 -33.55 1.94 -17.64
C GLN A 205 -34.66 2.98 -17.79
N ASN A 206 -35.85 2.56 -18.23
CA ASN A 206 -37.03 3.41 -18.40
C ASN A 206 -38.12 3.12 -17.35
N TYR A 207 -37.76 2.47 -16.24
CA TYR A 207 -38.72 2.08 -15.21
C TYR A 207 -39.31 3.31 -14.50
N VAL A 208 -40.64 3.37 -14.47
CA VAL A 208 -41.44 4.29 -13.65
C VAL A 208 -42.45 3.46 -12.87
N GLY A 209 -42.38 3.51 -11.54
CA GLY A 209 -43.25 2.68 -10.71
C GLY A 209 -42.93 2.76 -9.22
N MET A 210 -43.08 1.65 -8.52
CA MET A 210 -42.76 1.54 -7.10
C MET A 210 -41.25 1.62 -6.88
N VAL A 211 -40.81 2.11 -5.72
CA VAL A 211 -39.40 1.98 -5.34
C VAL A 211 -38.99 0.49 -5.39
N PRO A 212 -37.80 0.14 -5.91
CA PRO A 212 -37.37 -1.25 -5.99
C PRO A 212 -37.40 -1.97 -4.64
N ASP A 213 -37.48 -3.30 -4.67
CA ASP A 213 -37.38 -4.12 -3.45
C ASP A 213 -36.02 -3.95 -2.76
N LYS A 214 -36.00 -4.12 -1.44
CA LYS A 214 -34.82 -4.05 -0.58
C LYS A 214 -33.64 -4.85 -1.13
N LYS A 215 -33.88 -6.02 -1.71
CA LYS A 215 -32.83 -6.88 -2.28
C LYS A 215 -31.96 -6.19 -3.34
N TYR A 216 -32.45 -5.12 -3.99
CA TYR A 216 -31.73 -4.43 -5.05
C TYR A 216 -30.74 -3.35 -4.56
N PHE A 217 -30.75 -3.02 -3.26
CA PHE A 217 -29.95 -1.92 -2.68
C PHE A 217 -28.62 -2.37 -2.07
N SER A 218 -28.18 -3.61 -2.33
CA SER A 218 -26.90 -4.13 -1.86
C SER A 218 -26.71 -4.02 -0.33
N ILE A 219 -27.80 -4.29 0.42
CA ILE A 219 -27.92 -4.11 1.88
C ILE A 219 -26.81 -4.85 2.66
N GLY A 220 -26.32 -5.98 2.13
CA GLY A 220 -25.20 -6.72 2.72
C GLY A 220 -23.89 -5.92 2.85
N PHE A 221 -23.80 -4.72 2.25
CA PHE A 221 -22.64 -3.84 2.35
C PHE A 221 -22.76 -2.68 3.33
N ILE A 222 -23.91 -2.54 3.99
CA ILE A 222 -24.10 -1.58 5.07
C ILE A 222 -23.12 -1.90 6.21
N LYS A 223 -22.53 -0.88 6.83
CA LYS A 223 -21.43 -1.04 7.79
C LYS A 223 -21.84 -0.95 9.25
N SER A 224 -23.03 -0.45 9.54
CA SER A 224 -23.52 -0.29 10.91
C SER A 224 -25.00 -0.59 11.01
N GLU A 225 -25.45 -1.02 12.19
CA GLU A 225 -26.88 -1.22 12.46
C GLU A 225 -27.67 0.09 12.36
N SER A 226 -27.07 1.22 12.73
CA SER A 226 -27.70 2.54 12.59
C SER A 226 -28.02 2.84 11.13
N GLU A 227 -27.05 2.63 10.23
CA GLU A 227 -27.23 2.84 8.79
C GLU A 227 -28.26 1.86 8.20
N LEU A 228 -28.36 0.64 8.73
CA LEU A 228 -29.39 -0.32 8.32
C LEU A 228 -30.79 0.11 8.76
N ARG A 229 -30.92 0.67 9.96
CA ARG A 229 -32.17 1.26 10.44
C ARG A 229 -32.56 2.47 9.59
N ASP A 230 -31.60 3.36 9.31
CA ASP A 230 -31.81 4.53 8.45
C ASP A 230 -32.28 4.11 7.04
N PHE A 231 -31.67 3.08 6.46
CA PHE A 231 -32.10 2.50 5.18
C PHE A 231 -33.53 1.95 5.25
N THR A 232 -33.83 1.19 6.30
CA THR A 232 -35.13 0.53 6.45
C THR A 232 -36.26 1.54 6.57
N SER A 233 -36.05 2.60 7.37
CA SER A 233 -37.00 3.71 7.50
C SER A 233 -37.14 4.48 6.19
N TRP A 234 -36.03 4.85 5.55
CA TRP A 234 -36.07 5.54 4.26
C TRP A 234 -36.80 4.73 3.18
N HIS A 235 -36.56 3.41 3.10
CA HIS A 235 -37.21 2.55 2.11
C HIS A 235 -38.72 2.48 2.34
N ALA A 236 -39.16 2.33 3.59
CA ALA A 236 -40.58 2.36 3.95
C ALA A 236 -41.24 3.70 3.59
N GLU A 237 -40.55 4.82 3.81
CA GLU A 237 -41.02 6.15 3.38
C GLU A 237 -41.15 6.26 1.86
N GLN A 238 -40.21 5.73 1.08
CA GLN A 238 -40.31 5.73 -0.38
C GLN A 238 -41.45 4.83 -0.89
N VAL A 239 -41.65 3.67 -0.27
CA VAL A 239 -42.79 2.78 -0.59
C VAL A 239 -44.11 3.50 -0.34
N ALA A 240 -44.23 4.24 0.77
CA ALA A 240 -45.43 4.99 1.12
C ALA A 240 -45.80 6.11 0.12
N LYS A 241 -44.84 6.59 -0.69
CA LYS A 241 -45.10 7.61 -1.73
C LYS A 241 -45.85 7.09 -2.96
N GLY A 242 -46.06 5.78 -3.09
CA GLY A 242 -46.73 5.22 -4.27
C GLY A 242 -45.82 5.12 -5.50
N PRO A 243 -46.37 4.84 -6.70
CA PRO A 243 -45.62 4.47 -7.90
C PRO A 243 -45.02 5.69 -8.62
N VAL A 244 -44.28 6.51 -7.89
CA VAL A 244 -43.69 7.77 -8.36
C VAL A 244 -42.18 7.68 -8.60
N TRP A 245 -41.59 6.49 -8.48
CA TRP A 245 -40.16 6.28 -8.62
C TRP A 245 -39.76 6.21 -10.11
N ASN A 246 -39.03 7.20 -10.60
CA ASN A 246 -38.42 7.21 -11.94
C ASN A 246 -36.95 6.82 -11.85
N PHE A 247 -36.62 5.61 -12.33
CA PHE A 247 -35.26 5.08 -12.20
C PHE A 247 -34.21 5.92 -12.95
N ARG A 248 -34.55 6.43 -14.15
CA ARG A 248 -33.62 7.25 -14.94
C ARG A 248 -33.29 8.57 -14.26
N GLU A 249 -34.28 9.21 -13.65
CA GLU A 249 -34.07 10.45 -12.90
C GLU A 249 -33.21 10.22 -11.66
N GLU A 250 -33.47 9.14 -10.90
CA GLU A 250 -32.69 8.81 -9.71
C GLU A 250 -31.25 8.41 -10.07
N LEU A 251 -31.05 7.71 -11.19
CA LEU A 251 -29.72 7.42 -11.74
C LEU A 251 -28.96 8.70 -12.08
N LEU A 252 -29.59 9.64 -12.80
CA LEU A 252 -28.96 10.91 -13.14
C LEU A 252 -28.63 11.73 -11.90
N LYS A 253 -29.55 11.83 -10.93
CA LYS A 253 -29.33 12.54 -9.65
C LYS A 253 -28.15 11.96 -8.88
N TYR A 254 -28.06 10.63 -8.81
CA TYR A 254 -26.94 9.93 -8.17
C TYR A 254 -25.62 10.21 -8.89
N CYS A 255 -25.60 10.05 -10.22
CA CYS A 255 -24.41 10.27 -11.03
C CYS A 255 -23.90 11.71 -11.00
N ASP A 256 -24.80 12.69 -11.10
CA ASP A 256 -24.46 14.11 -11.02
C ASP A 256 -23.84 14.45 -9.65
N ASN A 257 -24.43 13.94 -8.56
CA ASN A 257 -23.98 14.25 -7.20
C ASN A 257 -22.56 13.76 -6.94
N ASP A 258 -22.21 12.53 -7.32
CA ASP A 258 -20.85 12.03 -7.12
C ASP A 258 -19.83 12.78 -7.99
N VAL A 259 -20.16 13.18 -9.23
CA VAL A 259 -19.24 13.98 -10.07
C VAL A 259 -19.02 15.36 -9.46
N GLU A 260 -20.08 15.99 -8.95
CA GLU A 260 -19.98 17.27 -8.23
C GLU A 260 -19.12 17.15 -6.97
N ILE A 261 -19.36 16.12 -6.16
CA ILE A 261 -18.61 15.87 -4.93
C ILE A 261 -17.14 15.58 -5.27
N LEU A 262 -16.87 14.72 -6.24
CA LEU A 262 -15.52 14.41 -6.65
C LEU A 262 -14.80 15.66 -7.19
N ALA A 263 -15.48 16.50 -7.97
CA ALA A 263 -14.94 17.77 -8.45
C ALA A 263 -14.58 18.71 -7.29
N ALA A 264 -15.48 18.87 -6.32
CA ALA A 264 -15.23 19.69 -5.13
C ALA A 264 -14.04 19.15 -4.32
N LEU A 265 -14.00 17.85 -4.06
CA LEU A 265 -12.90 17.21 -3.30
C LEU A 265 -11.55 17.38 -3.99
N MET A 266 -11.51 17.20 -5.30
CA MET A 266 -10.29 17.36 -6.09
C MET A 266 -9.86 18.82 -6.17
N LYS A 267 -10.79 19.78 -6.25
CA LYS A 267 -10.49 21.22 -6.15
C LYS A 267 -9.91 21.58 -4.79
N ILE A 268 -10.57 21.16 -3.70
CA ILE A 268 -10.10 21.37 -2.32
C ILE A 268 -8.68 20.81 -2.14
N THR A 269 -8.42 19.62 -2.69
CA THR A 269 -7.10 18.97 -2.60
C THR A 269 -6.05 19.70 -3.41
N HIS A 270 -6.40 20.11 -4.63
CA HIS A 270 -5.55 20.90 -5.49
C HIS A 270 -5.14 22.21 -4.83
N ASP A 271 -6.12 23.02 -4.44
CA ASP A 271 -5.90 24.37 -3.91
C ASP A 271 -5.06 24.30 -2.63
N ARG A 272 -5.37 23.36 -1.71
CA ARG A 272 -4.58 23.19 -0.49
C ARG A 272 -3.15 22.76 -0.73
N LEU A 273 -2.90 21.94 -1.75
CA LEU A 273 -1.53 21.54 -2.10
C LEU A 273 -0.78 22.69 -2.78
N VAL A 274 -1.45 23.44 -3.67
CA VAL A 274 -0.87 24.65 -4.28
C VAL A 274 -0.55 25.70 -3.22
N ASP A 275 -1.45 25.97 -2.28
CA ASP A 275 -1.20 26.91 -1.17
C ASP A 275 -0.03 26.45 -0.29
N LEU A 276 0.11 25.14 -0.11
CA LEU A 276 1.14 24.56 0.73
C LEU A 276 2.52 24.55 0.06
N VAL A 277 2.62 24.21 -1.22
CA VAL A 277 3.91 23.95 -1.88
C VAL A 277 4.16 24.76 -3.16
N GLY A 278 3.17 25.48 -3.67
CA GLY A 278 3.27 26.33 -4.87
C GLY A 278 3.05 25.62 -6.21
N PHE A 279 2.78 24.31 -6.20
CA PHE A 279 2.71 23.49 -7.41
C PHE A 279 1.40 22.71 -7.49
N SER A 280 0.91 22.52 -8.72
CA SER A 280 -0.24 21.65 -8.95
C SER A 280 0.14 20.17 -8.80
N PRO A 281 -0.56 19.38 -7.97
CA PRO A 281 -0.29 17.95 -7.85
C PRO A 281 -0.57 17.17 -9.15
N PHE A 282 -1.38 17.73 -10.05
CA PHE A 282 -1.90 17.03 -11.23
C PHE A 282 -0.92 17.03 -12.41
N GLY A 283 0.28 17.61 -12.29
CA GLY A 283 1.37 17.32 -13.21
C GLY A 283 1.82 15.85 -13.13
N ASN A 284 1.73 15.27 -11.93
CA ASN A 284 2.14 13.88 -11.66
C ASN A 284 0.98 12.89 -11.81
N THR A 285 1.32 11.62 -12.05
CA THR A 285 0.34 10.51 -12.05
C THR A 285 -0.11 10.10 -10.64
N THR A 286 0.71 10.35 -9.62
CA THR A 286 0.47 9.89 -8.23
C THR A 286 1.05 10.88 -7.22
N ILE A 287 0.50 10.93 -5.99
CA ILE A 287 1.04 11.77 -4.91
C ILE A 287 2.51 11.45 -4.56
N PRO A 288 2.98 10.18 -4.44
CA PRO A 288 4.39 9.92 -4.18
C PRO A 288 5.34 10.52 -5.23
N GLY A 289 4.91 10.57 -6.50
CA GLY A 289 5.66 11.25 -7.56
C GLY A 289 5.74 12.76 -7.33
N PHE A 290 4.60 13.37 -7.02
CA PHE A 290 4.52 14.79 -6.70
C PHE A 290 5.34 15.18 -5.45
N VAL A 291 5.27 14.38 -4.39
CA VAL A 291 6.04 14.60 -3.16
C VAL A 291 7.54 14.62 -3.46
N HIS A 292 8.02 13.67 -4.25
CA HIS A 292 9.43 13.63 -4.64
C HIS A 292 9.84 14.85 -5.48
N GLU A 293 9.01 15.28 -6.42
CA GLU A 293 9.27 16.49 -7.21
C GLU A 293 9.38 17.74 -6.31
N VAL A 294 8.44 17.91 -5.38
CA VAL A 294 8.44 19.05 -4.45
C VAL A 294 9.68 19.02 -3.54
N ILE A 295 10.13 17.84 -3.08
CA ILE A 295 11.36 17.75 -2.29
C ILE A 295 12.59 18.09 -3.13
N CYS A 296 12.68 17.57 -4.36
CA CYS A 296 13.78 17.90 -5.26
C CYS A 296 13.82 19.40 -5.57
N ASP A 297 12.67 20.05 -5.81
CA ASP A 297 12.56 21.49 -5.97
C ASP A 297 13.06 22.23 -4.72
N SER A 298 12.62 21.82 -3.53
CA SER A 298 13.07 22.42 -2.27
C SER A 298 14.57 22.28 -2.02
N ILE A 299 15.20 21.18 -2.46
CA ILE A 299 16.66 20.99 -2.36
C ILE A 299 17.39 21.88 -3.37
N ALA A 300 16.81 22.06 -4.56
CA ALA A 300 17.43 22.79 -5.67
C ALA A 300 17.21 24.31 -5.63
N LYS A 301 16.22 24.79 -4.88
CA LYS A 301 15.73 26.17 -4.91
C LYS A 301 16.78 27.25 -4.67
N GLU A 302 17.78 26.96 -3.85
CA GLU A 302 18.86 27.89 -3.49
C GLU A 302 20.15 27.68 -4.31
N ILE A 303 20.13 26.75 -5.27
CA ILE A 303 21.31 26.44 -6.09
C ILE A 303 21.36 27.36 -7.31
N ALA A 304 22.30 28.30 -7.31
CA ALA A 304 22.69 29.03 -8.51
C ALA A 304 23.75 28.21 -9.27
N LEU A 305 23.47 27.87 -10.53
CA LEU A 305 24.44 27.23 -11.41
C LEU A 305 25.13 28.30 -12.29
N PRO A 306 26.46 28.42 -12.26
CA PRO A 306 27.19 29.36 -13.10
C PRO A 306 27.12 28.93 -14.57
N GLU A 307 27.35 29.91 -15.46
CA GLU A 307 27.43 29.66 -16.90
C GLU A 307 28.64 28.81 -17.27
N ASP A 308 29.76 29.05 -16.57
CA ASP A 308 31.00 28.28 -16.74
C ASP A 308 30.78 26.81 -16.42
N ALA A 309 31.22 25.95 -17.32
CA ALA A 309 30.98 24.52 -17.23
C ALA A 309 31.75 23.88 -16.07
N ASP A 310 32.99 24.30 -15.82
CA ASP A 310 33.84 23.69 -14.80
C ASP A 310 33.38 24.09 -13.40
N ASP A 311 33.06 25.38 -13.20
CA ASP A 311 32.48 25.86 -11.94
C ASP A 311 31.13 25.18 -11.68
N ARG A 312 30.30 25.01 -12.72
CA ARG A 312 29.02 24.29 -12.62
C ARG A 312 29.24 22.84 -12.21
N HIS A 313 30.20 22.14 -12.83
CA HIS A 313 30.53 20.77 -12.46
C HIS A 313 31.08 20.67 -11.02
N GLN A 314 31.88 21.63 -10.57
CA GLN A 314 32.39 21.67 -9.20
C GLN A 314 31.26 21.83 -8.18
N ILE A 315 30.31 22.74 -8.42
CA ILE A 315 29.14 22.93 -7.57
C ILE A 315 28.28 21.66 -7.55
N ILE A 316 27.97 21.07 -8.70
CA ILE A 316 27.18 19.83 -8.78
C ILE A 316 27.87 18.68 -8.03
N ARG A 317 29.19 18.51 -8.18
CA ARG A 317 29.94 17.48 -7.43
C ARG A 317 29.94 17.73 -5.93
N SER A 318 30.10 18.99 -5.51
CA SER A 318 30.05 19.38 -4.09
C SER A 318 28.67 19.10 -3.49
N MET A 319 27.61 19.48 -4.22
CA MET A 319 26.22 19.21 -3.85
C MET A 319 25.92 17.72 -3.79
N GLY A 320 26.42 16.94 -4.76
CA GLY A 320 26.25 15.49 -4.78
C GLY A 320 26.78 14.79 -3.53
N ARG A 321 27.76 15.37 -2.81
CA ARG A 321 28.25 14.81 -1.54
C ARG A 321 27.27 15.00 -0.37
N LYS A 322 26.33 15.94 -0.48
CA LYS A 322 25.41 16.36 0.59
C LYS A 322 23.94 16.09 0.27
N THR A 323 23.65 15.63 -0.95
CA THR A 323 22.28 15.47 -1.48
C THR A 323 22.06 14.08 -2.06
N TRP A 324 20.87 13.83 -2.60
CA TRP A 324 20.56 12.61 -3.31
C TRP A 324 21.21 12.60 -4.70
N VAL A 325 21.90 11.51 -5.02
CA VAL A 325 22.60 11.32 -6.30
C VAL A 325 22.01 10.15 -7.07
N THR A 326 22.27 10.08 -8.37
CA THR A 326 21.91 8.89 -9.16
C THR A 326 22.96 7.81 -8.94
N LEU A 327 22.60 6.76 -8.20
CA LEU A 327 23.49 5.63 -7.93
C LEU A 327 23.79 4.81 -9.20
N LEU A 328 24.90 4.09 -9.17
CA LEU A 328 25.17 3.01 -10.09
C LEU A 328 24.37 1.75 -9.72
N ASN A 329 24.25 0.80 -10.66
CA ASN A 329 23.47 -0.41 -10.44
C ASN A 329 24.02 -1.24 -9.26
N GLU A 330 25.33 -1.37 -9.14
CA GLU A 330 26.02 -2.11 -8.08
C GLU A 330 25.70 -1.56 -6.69
N GLU A 331 25.66 -0.23 -6.56
CA GLU A 331 25.36 0.48 -5.30
C GLU A 331 23.87 0.35 -4.97
N HIS A 332 22.99 0.65 -5.95
CA HIS A 332 21.54 0.56 -5.77
C HIS A 332 21.13 -0.84 -5.34
N GLN A 333 21.66 -1.86 -6.01
CA GLN A 333 21.29 -3.24 -5.75
C GLN A 333 21.74 -3.69 -4.36
N PHE A 334 22.98 -3.36 -3.96
CA PHE A 334 23.49 -3.70 -2.63
C PHE A 334 22.56 -3.18 -1.52
N VAL A 335 22.14 -1.91 -1.60
CA VAL A 335 21.18 -1.32 -0.65
C VAL A 335 19.78 -1.93 -0.78
N ARG A 336 19.35 -2.24 -2.00
CA ARG A 336 18.06 -2.92 -2.23
C ARG A 336 17.97 -4.26 -1.54
N ALA A 337 19.07 -5.01 -1.44
CA ALA A 337 19.10 -6.28 -0.71
C ALA A 337 18.83 -6.10 0.80
N ALA A 338 19.14 -4.93 1.37
CA ALA A 338 18.84 -4.57 2.75
C ALA A 338 17.40 -4.05 2.97
N LEU A 339 16.70 -3.63 1.90
CA LEU A 339 15.36 -3.07 2.01
C LEU A 339 14.35 -4.10 2.53
N ARG A 340 13.83 -3.86 3.73
CA ARG A 340 12.71 -4.59 4.34
C ARG A 340 11.65 -3.61 4.82
N GLY A 341 10.39 -4.03 4.82
CA GLY A 341 9.27 -3.22 5.34
C GLY A 341 9.18 -3.23 6.85
N GLY A 342 8.02 -2.82 7.37
CA GLY A 342 7.69 -2.99 8.79
C GLY A 342 7.62 -4.45 9.22
N ARG A 343 7.70 -4.68 10.52
CA ARG A 343 7.59 -6.01 11.15
C ARG A 343 6.13 -6.29 11.48
N THR A 344 5.65 -7.52 11.25
CA THR A 344 4.28 -7.88 11.64
C THR A 344 4.26 -9.35 12.05
N GLU A 345 3.98 -9.64 13.31
CA GLU A 345 3.93 -11.00 13.83
C GLU A 345 2.89 -11.15 14.93
N CYS A 346 2.32 -12.35 14.98
CA CYS A 346 1.46 -12.81 16.05
C CYS A 346 2.33 -13.65 16.99
N ARG A 347 2.51 -13.20 18.24
CA ARG A 347 3.41 -13.82 19.23
C ARG A 347 2.65 -14.73 20.21
N ARG A 348 1.35 -14.48 20.37
CA ARG A 348 0.41 -15.36 21.08
C ARG A 348 -0.84 -15.54 20.23
N THR A 349 -1.52 -16.67 20.32
CA THR A 349 -2.73 -16.95 19.52
C THR A 349 -4.02 -16.67 20.30
N PHE A 350 -3.97 -16.74 21.63
CA PHE A 350 -5.13 -16.54 22.49
C PHE A 350 -4.72 -16.11 23.90
N LEU A 351 -5.46 -15.14 24.46
CA LEU A 351 -5.42 -14.73 25.87
C LEU A 351 -6.77 -14.10 26.24
N GLU A 352 -7.33 -14.50 27.38
CA GLU A 352 -8.42 -13.80 28.06
C GLU A 352 -7.99 -13.53 29.51
N ILE A 353 -8.41 -12.40 30.05
CA ILE A 353 -8.24 -12.01 31.45
C ILE A 353 -9.60 -11.66 32.04
N GLU A 354 -9.76 -11.87 33.34
CA GLU A 354 -11.00 -11.52 34.01
C GLU A 354 -11.25 -10.00 33.96
N PRO A 355 -12.51 -9.56 33.84
CA PRO A 355 -12.84 -8.13 33.78
C PRO A 355 -12.34 -7.33 34.99
N ASP A 356 -12.20 -7.96 36.16
CA ASP A 356 -11.71 -7.37 37.41
C ASP A 356 -10.22 -7.64 37.68
N SER A 357 -9.53 -8.36 36.78
CA SER A 357 -8.09 -8.62 36.90
C SER A 357 -7.28 -7.32 37.07
N PRO A 358 -6.27 -7.26 37.95
CA PRO A 358 -5.38 -6.11 38.02
C PRO A 358 -4.51 -5.98 36.75
N ASP A 359 -4.37 -7.06 35.97
CA ASP A 359 -3.67 -7.04 34.70
C ASP A 359 -4.48 -6.32 33.60
N ARG A 360 -3.79 -5.85 32.57
CA ARG A 360 -4.39 -5.16 31.41
C ARG A 360 -3.81 -5.69 30.11
N ILE A 361 -4.66 -5.91 29.11
CA ILE A 361 -4.19 -6.00 27.72
C ILE A 361 -4.19 -4.58 27.15
N VAL A 362 -3.02 -4.09 26.74
CA VAL A 362 -2.83 -2.72 26.27
C VAL A 362 -2.45 -2.72 24.80
N TYR A 363 -3.13 -1.88 24.02
CA TYR A 363 -2.79 -1.61 22.61
C TYR A 363 -2.21 -0.21 22.49
N ILE A 364 -0.95 -0.13 22.08
CA ILE A 364 -0.27 1.14 21.76
C ILE A 364 0.11 1.23 20.27
N ASP A 365 0.10 2.46 19.75
CA ASP A 365 0.49 2.82 18.38
C ASP A 365 1.36 4.10 18.39
N VAL A 366 2.42 4.13 17.58
CA VAL A 366 3.30 5.30 17.47
C VAL A 366 2.61 6.40 16.66
N THR A 367 2.50 7.59 17.25
CA THR A 367 1.95 8.75 16.56
C THR A 367 2.82 9.17 15.38
N SER A 368 2.44 8.72 14.17
CA SER A 368 3.11 9.04 12.90
C SER A 368 4.58 8.56 12.84
N MET A 369 4.82 7.26 13.07
CA MET A 369 6.17 6.67 13.13
C MET A 369 7.10 7.06 11.97
N TYR A 370 6.71 6.83 10.71
CA TYR A 370 7.59 7.14 9.58
C TYR A 370 7.89 8.64 9.41
N PRO A 371 6.89 9.54 9.52
CA PRO A 371 7.17 10.97 9.63
C PRO A 371 8.11 11.35 10.78
N TYR A 372 7.96 10.72 11.95
CA TYR A 372 8.85 10.96 13.09
C TYR A 372 10.30 10.56 12.77
N VAL A 373 10.55 9.33 12.31
CA VAL A 373 11.93 8.90 12.01
C VAL A 373 12.56 9.72 10.88
N GLN A 374 11.75 10.14 9.91
CA GLN A 374 12.18 11.03 8.84
C GLN A 374 12.67 12.37 9.38
N LEU A 375 12.00 12.93 10.39
CA LEU A 375 12.34 14.23 10.97
C LEU A 375 13.52 14.19 11.95
N THR A 376 13.70 13.06 12.67
CA THR A 376 14.63 12.98 13.82
C THR A 376 15.91 12.22 13.57
N ARG A 377 15.96 11.35 12.54
CA ARG A 377 17.12 10.48 12.30
C ARG A 377 18.02 11.04 11.19
N LYS A 378 19.26 10.57 11.16
CA LYS A 378 20.20 10.86 10.06
C LYS A 378 20.00 9.88 8.91
N PHE A 379 20.21 10.36 7.68
CA PHE A 379 20.03 9.58 6.47
C PHE A 379 21.28 9.60 5.59
N PRO A 380 21.56 8.51 4.85
CA PRO A 380 22.62 8.48 3.85
C PRO A 380 22.42 9.54 2.78
N VAL A 381 23.53 10.14 2.31
CA VAL A 381 23.59 11.05 1.15
C VAL A 381 24.84 10.79 0.30
N GLY A 382 24.79 11.22 -0.95
CA GLY A 382 25.88 11.06 -1.92
C GLY A 382 26.19 9.63 -2.35
N TYR A 383 27.38 9.46 -2.91
CA TYR A 383 27.88 8.14 -3.33
C TYR A 383 28.57 7.44 -2.15
N PRO A 384 28.50 6.10 -2.06
CA PRO A 384 29.22 5.37 -1.03
C PRO A 384 30.73 5.28 -1.33
N THR A 385 31.54 5.19 -0.27
CA THR A 385 32.84 4.52 -0.33
C THR A 385 32.63 3.03 -0.01
N ILE A 386 32.96 2.15 -0.95
CA ILE A 386 32.75 0.71 -0.85
C ILE A 386 33.99 0.06 -0.24
N LEU A 387 33.89 -0.41 1.01
CA LEU A 387 34.91 -1.20 1.69
C LEU A 387 34.66 -2.69 1.43
N VAL A 388 35.61 -3.36 0.78
CA VAL A 388 35.51 -4.79 0.48
C VAL A 388 36.44 -5.57 1.41
N TYR A 389 35.87 -6.47 2.21
CA TYR A 389 36.61 -7.37 3.12
C TYR A 389 36.72 -8.79 2.55
N ASP A 390 35.69 -9.23 1.83
CA ASP A 390 35.63 -10.52 1.12
C ASP A 390 35.63 -10.30 -0.41
N PRO A 391 36.60 -10.87 -1.16
CA PRO A 391 36.66 -10.83 -2.63
C PRO A 391 35.37 -11.26 -3.35
N LYS A 392 34.56 -12.15 -2.75
CA LYS A 392 33.28 -12.61 -3.32
C LYS A 392 32.28 -11.47 -3.43
N HIS A 393 32.30 -10.53 -2.50
CA HIS A 393 31.39 -9.39 -2.41
C HIS A 393 31.87 -8.13 -3.16
N TYR A 394 33.00 -8.24 -3.87
CA TYR A 394 33.47 -7.18 -4.76
C TYR A 394 32.41 -6.82 -5.83
N PRO A 395 32.08 -5.52 -6.04
CA PRO A 395 31.10 -5.08 -7.03
C PRO A 395 31.32 -5.66 -8.44
N CYS A 396 30.27 -6.24 -9.05
CA CYS A 396 30.37 -6.86 -10.37
C CYS A 396 29.32 -6.32 -11.34
N ASN A 397 29.74 -5.50 -12.31
CA ASN A 397 28.91 -4.89 -13.35
C ASN A 397 28.14 -5.90 -14.24
N ILE A 398 28.69 -7.10 -14.43
CA ILE A 398 28.07 -8.12 -15.28
C ILE A 398 26.85 -8.73 -14.57
N HIS A 399 26.97 -9.04 -13.27
CA HIS A 399 25.94 -9.81 -12.55
C HIS A 399 25.01 -8.95 -11.69
N SER A 400 25.42 -7.73 -11.35
CA SER A 400 24.55 -6.72 -10.71
C SER A 400 23.56 -6.09 -11.70
N ASN A 401 23.83 -6.21 -13.00
CA ASN A 401 22.99 -5.69 -14.07
C ASN A 401 22.06 -6.79 -14.62
N PRO A 402 20.73 -6.68 -14.46
CA PRO A 402 19.79 -7.69 -14.94
C PRO A 402 19.76 -7.87 -16.45
N SER A 403 20.11 -6.84 -17.23
CA SER A 403 20.17 -7.00 -18.69
C SER A 403 21.38 -7.83 -19.13
N LYS A 404 22.34 -8.06 -18.22
CA LYS A 404 23.56 -8.83 -18.46
C LYS A 404 23.65 -10.11 -17.63
N ASN A 405 22.83 -10.25 -16.59
CA ASN A 405 22.74 -11.45 -15.79
C ASN A 405 21.62 -12.34 -16.34
N ASN A 406 21.83 -13.65 -16.40
CA ASN A 406 20.78 -14.59 -16.80
C ASN A 406 19.71 -14.77 -15.68
N SER A 407 19.53 -13.79 -14.78
CA SER A 407 18.54 -13.89 -13.70
C SER A 407 17.15 -13.70 -14.27
N LYS A 408 16.26 -14.64 -13.96
CA LYS A 408 14.82 -14.54 -14.28
C LYS A 408 14.07 -13.54 -13.39
N ASP A 409 14.73 -12.94 -12.39
CA ASP A 409 14.14 -11.87 -11.56
C ASP A 409 15.03 -10.61 -11.57
N PRO A 410 14.65 -9.56 -12.32
CA PRO A 410 15.40 -8.30 -12.39
C PRO A 410 15.35 -7.46 -11.11
N ASN A 411 14.49 -7.82 -10.16
CA ASN A 411 14.36 -7.13 -8.88
C ASN A 411 15.17 -7.80 -7.75
N ASN A 412 15.79 -8.95 -8.00
CA ASN A 412 16.58 -9.73 -7.05
C ASN A 412 17.89 -10.22 -7.72
N PRO A 413 18.89 -9.34 -7.88
CA PRO A 413 20.12 -9.70 -8.56
C PRO A 413 21.00 -10.62 -7.71
N ILE A 414 21.83 -11.39 -8.41
CA ILE A 414 22.86 -12.23 -7.80
C ILE A 414 23.98 -11.30 -7.29
N MET A 415 24.04 -11.07 -5.98
CA MET A 415 25.06 -10.21 -5.36
C MET A 415 26.41 -10.90 -5.19
N THR A 416 26.42 -12.23 -5.11
CA THR A 416 27.63 -13.05 -5.05
C THR A 416 27.89 -13.66 -6.42
N CYS A 417 28.90 -13.14 -7.13
CA CYS A 417 29.37 -13.75 -8.38
C CYS A 417 30.67 -14.54 -8.13
N HIS A 418 30.75 -15.74 -8.71
CA HIS A 418 31.97 -16.56 -8.85
C HIS A 418 32.96 -16.03 -9.90
N CYS A 419 32.74 -14.81 -10.39
CA CYS A 419 33.62 -14.11 -11.30
C CYS A 419 34.99 -13.93 -10.63
N LEU A 420 36.07 -14.21 -11.36
CA LEU A 420 37.42 -13.89 -10.91
C LEU A 420 37.51 -12.39 -10.56
N ILE A 421 38.12 -12.07 -9.41
CA ILE A 421 38.23 -10.68 -8.93
C ILE A 421 38.94 -9.79 -9.96
N GLU A 422 39.95 -10.31 -10.67
CA GLU A 422 40.63 -9.55 -11.74
C GLU A 422 39.69 -9.12 -12.86
N ARG A 423 38.76 -9.99 -13.25
CA ARG A 423 37.74 -9.64 -14.25
C ARG A 423 36.78 -8.59 -13.71
N LYS A 424 36.43 -8.66 -12.42
CA LYS A 424 35.60 -7.62 -11.78
C LYS A 424 36.33 -6.28 -11.76
N ARG A 425 37.62 -6.25 -11.40
CA ARG A 425 38.47 -5.05 -11.41
C ARG A 425 38.57 -4.41 -12.78
N GLN A 426 38.78 -5.21 -13.82
CA GLN A 426 38.88 -4.73 -15.21
C GLN A 426 37.56 -4.19 -15.75
N SER A 427 36.42 -4.76 -15.34
CA SER A 427 35.09 -4.41 -15.86
C SER A 427 34.31 -3.42 -14.98
N ARG A 428 34.88 -2.97 -13.86
CA ARG A 428 34.22 -2.03 -12.94
C ARG A 428 34.04 -0.66 -13.57
N PHE A 429 32.97 0.03 -13.18
CA PHE A 429 32.84 1.45 -13.47
C PHE A 429 33.89 2.24 -12.68
N LYS A 430 34.66 3.10 -13.37
CA LYS A 430 35.68 3.95 -12.75
C LYS A 430 35.13 4.94 -11.73
N ALA A 431 33.83 5.23 -11.79
CA ALA A 431 33.13 6.10 -10.86
C ALA A 431 32.88 5.46 -9.47
N LEU A 432 33.03 4.14 -9.34
CA LEU A 432 32.91 3.46 -8.05
C LEU A 432 34.15 3.74 -7.18
N ASP A 433 33.92 4.33 -6.00
CA ASP A 433 34.94 4.49 -4.97
C ASP A 433 35.06 3.19 -4.17
N ILE A 434 36.07 2.38 -4.47
CA ILE A 434 36.29 1.06 -3.86
C ILE A 434 37.62 1.08 -3.11
N VAL A 435 37.57 0.71 -1.84
CA VAL A 435 38.74 0.48 -0.99
C VAL A 435 38.80 -1.00 -0.64
N GLU A 436 39.81 -1.70 -1.15
CA GLU A 436 40.03 -3.11 -0.88
C GLU A 436 40.74 -3.27 0.47
N LYS A 437 40.04 -3.85 1.46
CA LYS A 437 40.53 -4.17 2.80
C LYS A 437 40.44 -5.69 3.04
N ILE A 438 40.91 -6.47 2.07
CA ILE A 438 40.74 -7.93 2.07
C ILE A 438 41.37 -8.55 3.31
N GLY A 439 40.57 -9.32 4.08
CA GLY A 439 41.00 -9.95 5.33
C GLY A 439 41.23 -8.98 6.50
N GLN A 440 40.91 -7.69 6.34
CA GLN A 440 41.06 -6.64 7.35
C GLN A 440 39.68 -6.11 7.77
N ALA A 441 38.75 -7.04 8.04
CA ALA A 441 37.44 -6.70 8.60
C ALA A 441 37.59 -6.16 10.03
N PRO A 442 36.75 -5.17 10.44
CA PRO A 442 36.76 -4.69 11.81
C PRO A 442 36.27 -5.77 12.78
N SER A 443 36.61 -5.63 14.05
CA SER A 443 35.96 -6.42 15.10
C SER A 443 34.52 -5.97 15.29
N ALA A 444 33.68 -6.82 15.89
CA ALA A 444 32.30 -6.46 16.21
C ALA A 444 32.23 -5.25 17.19
N GLU A 445 33.18 -5.17 18.13
CA GLU A 445 33.28 -4.08 19.11
C GLU A 445 33.71 -2.76 18.45
N GLU A 446 34.75 -2.80 17.60
CA GLU A 446 35.19 -1.63 16.82
C GLU A 446 34.05 -1.09 15.95
N PHE A 447 33.32 -1.99 15.28
CA PHE A 447 32.17 -1.60 14.46
C PHE A 447 31.04 -0.96 15.27
N LEU A 448 30.78 -1.47 16.48
CA LEU A 448 29.70 -0.99 17.34
C LEU A 448 29.97 0.44 17.85
N ASP A 449 31.23 0.72 18.21
CA ASP A 449 31.65 1.97 18.83
C ASP A 449 32.06 3.06 17.82
N ASP A 450 32.38 2.72 16.58
CA ASP A 450 32.76 3.69 15.55
C ASP A 450 31.55 4.18 14.72
N ASP A 451 31.19 5.44 14.94
CA ASP A 451 30.15 6.17 14.19
C ASP A 451 30.48 6.39 12.71
N SER A 452 31.73 6.18 12.28
CA SER A 452 32.12 6.22 10.87
C SER A 452 31.50 5.08 10.06
N TYR A 453 31.05 4.00 10.71
CA TYR A 453 30.27 2.91 10.11
C TYR A 453 28.79 3.28 9.91
N PHE A 454 28.54 4.34 9.15
CA PHE A 454 27.20 4.76 8.75
C PHE A 454 26.92 4.39 7.28
N GLY A 455 25.93 3.53 7.03
CA GLY A 455 25.59 3.10 5.68
C GLY A 455 24.94 1.71 5.64
N TYR A 456 25.38 0.87 4.71
CA TYR A 456 24.84 -0.48 4.51
C TYR A 456 25.94 -1.53 4.55
N VAL A 457 25.66 -2.68 5.16
CA VAL A 457 26.66 -3.74 5.38
C VAL A 457 26.11 -5.09 4.94
N CYS A 458 26.99 -5.93 4.41
CA CYS A 458 26.77 -7.36 4.20
C CYS A 458 27.57 -8.13 5.26
N VAL A 459 26.87 -8.91 6.09
CA VAL A 459 27.39 -9.48 7.33
C VAL A 459 26.84 -10.89 7.54
N THR A 460 27.63 -11.76 8.17
CA THR A 460 27.14 -13.01 8.75
C THR A 460 26.89 -12.79 10.24
N ILE A 461 25.68 -13.09 10.68
CA ILE A 461 25.22 -12.86 12.06
C ILE A 461 24.65 -14.14 12.65
N GLU A 462 24.52 -14.15 13.96
CA GLU A 462 23.84 -15.19 14.73
C GLU A 462 22.85 -14.55 15.68
N VAL A 463 21.58 -14.91 15.50
CA VAL A 463 20.50 -14.60 16.42
C VAL A 463 20.43 -15.75 17.43
N PRO A 464 20.56 -15.50 18.75
CA PRO A 464 20.52 -16.55 19.76
C PRO A 464 19.30 -17.47 19.60
N GLU A 465 19.48 -18.79 19.70
CA GLU A 465 18.42 -19.79 19.48
C GLU A 465 17.21 -19.60 20.41
N ASN A 466 17.46 -19.10 21.62
CA ASN A 466 16.45 -18.84 22.64
C ASN A 466 15.82 -17.45 22.55
N SER A 467 16.13 -16.64 21.53
CA SER A 467 15.52 -15.31 21.37
C SER A 467 14.04 -15.44 21.05
N PHE A 468 13.18 -14.92 21.94
CA PHE A 468 11.74 -14.88 21.70
C PHE A 468 11.37 -13.89 20.60
N VAL A 469 12.11 -12.79 20.45
CA VAL A 469 11.88 -11.79 19.41
C VAL A 469 13.05 -11.86 18.43
N PRO A 470 12.98 -12.70 17.38
CA PRO A 470 14.06 -12.78 16.40
C PRO A 470 14.39 -11.38 15.90
N PHE A 471 15.67 -10.97 16.00
CA PHE A 471 16.03 -9.57 15.76
C PHE A 471 15.82 -9.16 14.30
N VAL A 472 16.07 -10.11 13.40
CA VAL A 472 16.38 -9.81 12.02
C VAL A 472 15.30 -10.30 11.07
N VAL A 473 14.80 -9.36 10.26
CA VAL A 473 13.91 -9.67 9.14
C VAL A 473 14.75 -9.92 7.88
N HIS A 474 14.68 -11.13 7.34
CA HIS A 474 15.37 -11.50 6.10
C HIS A 474 14.36 -12.06 5.08
N TYR A 475 14.80 -12.18 3.83
CA TYR A 475 13.97 -12.75 2.77
C TYR A 475 14.36 -14.21 2.56
N ASP A 476 13.44 -15.11 2.89
CA ASP A 476 13.54 -16.54 2.62
C ASP A 476 13.18 -16.78 1.15
N ARG A 477 14.16 -17.29 0.38
CA ARG A 477 14.02 -17.53 -1.06
C ARG A 477 13.19 -18.77 -1.38
N GLU A 478 13.23 -19.79 -0.52
CA GLU A 478 12.48 -21.03 -0.71
C GLU A 478 11.00 -20.78 -0.47
N ARG A 479 10.67 -20.08 0.61
CA ARG A 479 9.31 -19.69 0.96
C ARG A 479 8.82 -18.47 0.19
N ASN A 480 9.73 -17.75 -0.47
CA ASN A 480 9.48 -16.51 -1.21
C ASN A 480 8.81 -15.43 -0.33
N LYS A 481 9.32 -15.25 0.91
CA LYS A 481 8.69 -14.43 1.97
C LYS A 481 9.71 -13.75 2.87
N CYS A 482 9.29 -12.63 3.48
CA CYS A 482 10.03 -12.06 4.60
C CYS A 482 9.72 -12.83 5.89
N MET A 483 10.77 -13.35 6.52
CA MET A 483 10.74 -14.12 7.75
C MET A 483 11.61 -13.42 8.81
N ALA A 484 11.37 -13.73 10.08
CA ALA A 484 12.30 -13.48 11.15
C ALA A 484 12.54 -14.79 11.88
N SER A 485 13.79 -15.21 12.02
CA SER A 485 14.14 -16.50 12.61
C SER A 485 15.46 -16.42 13.37
N ASN A 486 15.63 -17.35 14.31
CA ASN A 486 16.86 -17.49 15.08
C ASN A 486 17.93 -18.25 14.26
N GLY A 487 19.12 -18.38 14.84
CA GLY A 487 20.25 -19.08 14.25
C GLY A 487 21.14 -18.20 13.38
N ILE A 488 21.98 -18.86 12.58
CA ILE A 488 23.00 -18.21 11.75
C ILE A 488 22.39 -17.76 10.42
N HIS A 489 22.58 -16.48 10.11
CA HIS A 489 22.21 -15.88 8.83
C HIS A 489 23.46 -15.42 8.10
N LYS A 490 23.74 -16.03 6.94
CA LYS A 490 24.91 -15.71 6.12
C LYS A 490 24.59 -14.62 5.11
N GLU A 491 25.58 -13.77 4.82
CA GLU A 491 25.54 -12.77 3.74
C GLU A 491 24.31 -11.83 3.79
N LEU A 492 23.88 -11.49 4.99
CA LEU A 492 22.72 -10.65 5.20
C LEU A 492 23.07 -9.17 4.98
N HIS A 493 22.22 -8.47 4.23
CA HIS A 493 22.38 -7.05 3.98
C HIS A 493 21.51 -6.25 4.95
N MET A 494 22.11 -5.29 5.66
CA MET A 494 21.43 -4.49 6.69
C MET A 494 21.86 -3.03 6.65
N PHE A 495 21.00 -2.16 7.18
CA PHE A 495 21.38 -0.80 7.54
C PHE A 495 22.22 -0.85 8.83
N THR A 496 23.33 -0.10 8.89
CA THR A 496 24.28 -0.27 10.00
C THR A 496 23.73 0.14 11.36
N GLU A 497 22.92 1.18 11.45
CA GLU A 497 22.29 1.60 12.72
C GLU A 497 21.32 0.54 13.26
N GLU A 498 20.64 -0.18 12.36
CA GLU A 498 19.78 -1.30 12.75
C GLU A 498 20.62 -2.47 13.29
N LEU A 499 21.74 -2.79 12.63
CA LEU A 499 22.66 -3.82 13.10
C LEU A 499 23.22 -3.47 14.49
N LYS A 500 23.72 -2.24 14.67
CA LYS A 500 24.23 -1.72 15.95
C LYS A 500 23.17 -1.80 17.05
N CYS A 501 21.93 -1.43 16.76
CA CYS A 501 20.80 -1.57 17.69
C CYS A 501 20.63 -3.02 18.14
N TYR A 502 20.60 -3.98 17.21
CA TYR A 502 20.39 -5.39 17.55
C TYR A 502 21.60 -6.01 18.28
N MET A 503 22.82 -5.57 17.99
CA MET A 503 24.02 -5.99 18.73
C MET A 503 23.92 -5.65 20.22
N ARG A 504 23.38 -4.47 20.56
CA ARG A 504 23.13 -4.07 21.96
C ARG A 504 22.12 -4.96 22.67
N TYR A 505 21.27 -5.66 21.92
CA TYR A 505 20.28 -6.62 22.44
C TYR A 505 20.71 -8.08 22.28
N GLY A 506 22.01 -8.34 22.04
CA GLY A 506 22.58 -9.70 22.07
C GLY A 506 22.68 -10.38 20.71
N LEU A 507 22.51 -9.66 19.59
CA LEU A 507 22.87 -10.19 18.27
C LEU A 507 24.39 -10.33 18.15
N ILE A 508 24.86 -11.48 17.69
CA ILE A 508 26.29 -11.75 17.51
C ILE A 508 26.66 -11.54 16.04
N VAL A 509 27.70 -10.74 15.78
CA VAL A 509 28.31 -10.64 14.46
C VAL A 509 29.42 -11.68 14.34
N ARG A 510 29.37 -12.51 13.30
CA ARG A 510 30.38 -13.55 13.03
C ARG A 510 31.41 -13.08 12.01
N GLU A 511 31.00 -12.38 10.96
CA GLU A 511 31.89 -11.98 9.87
C GLU A 511 31.34 -10.76 9.10
N PHE A 512 32.21 -9.82 8.73
CA PHE A 512 31.88 -8.72 7.81
C PHE A 512 32.42 -9.02 6.41
N HIS A 513 31.57 -8.85 5.38
CA HIS A 513 31.94 -9.16 4.00
C HIS A 513 32.17 -7.90 3.15
N ARG A 514 31.28 -6.90 3.26
CA ARG A 514 31.34 -5.62 2.54
C ARG A 514 30.59 -4.54 3.31
N PHE A 515 31.10 -3.32 3.27
CA PHE A 515 30.45 -2.14 3.83
C PHE A 515 30.43 -0.99 2.82
N ASP A 516 29.25 -0.46 2.54
CA ASP A 516 29.05 0.74 1.73
C ASP A 516 28.87 1.93 2.68
N ARG A 517 29.94 2.69 2.88
CA ARG A 517 29.99 3.84 3.79
C ARG A 517 29.40 5.08 3.11
N TYR A 518 28.45 5.72 3.75
CA TYR A 518 27.84 6.96 3.28
C TYR A 518 28.13 8.14 4.20
N ALA A 519 28.13 9.34 3.65
CA ALA A 519 27.94 10.54 4.47
C ALA A 519 26.53 10.53 5.06
N SER A 520 26.37 11.16 6.23
CA SER A 520 25.08 11.29 6.90
C SER A 520 24.67 12.76 7.03
N THR A 521 23.38 13.03 6.95
CA THR A 521 22.79 14.34 7.22
C THR A 521 21.37 14.18 7.78
N GLU A 522 20.77 15.25 8.30
CA GLU A 522 19.33 15.25 8.62
C GLU A 522 18.49 14.94 7.38
N GLY A 523 17.25 14.47 7.56
CA GLY A 523 16.38 14.14 6.44
C GLY A 523 16.19 15.32 5.46
N LEU A 524 16.57 15.15 4.18
CA LEU A 524 16.42 16.21 3.17
C LEU A 524 14.95 16.56 2.85
N TRP A 525 14.00 15.74 3.30
CA TRP A 525 12.56 16.02 3.27
C TRP A 525 12.09 16.95 4.41
N ASN A 526 12.94 17.27 5.38
CA ASN A 526 12.58 18.03 6.59
C ASN A 526 11.88 19.37 6.30
N PRO A 527 12.34 20.22 5.36
CA PRO A 527 11.69 21.51 5.10
C PRO A 527 10.19 21.39 4.81
N ILE A 528 9.81 20.39 4.02
CA ILE A 528 8.42 20.15 3.62
C ILE A 528 7.66 19.35 4.69
N MET A 529 8.29 18.32 5.26
CA MET A 529 7.69 17.46 6.28
C MET A 529 7.30 18.25 7.54
N LYS A 530 8.12 19.20 7.98
CA LYS A 530 7.81 20.08 9.12
C LYS A 530 6.56 20.91 8.85
N LYS A 531 6.48 21.59 7.70
CA LYS A 531 5.31 22.40 7.28
C LYS A 531 4.03 21.58 7.24
N LEU A 532 4.10 20.37 6.67
CA LEU A 532 3.00 19.43 6.60
C LEU A 532 2.54 18.94 7.96
N TYR A 533 3.49 18.59 8.84
CA TYR A 533 3.16 18.12 10.17
C TYR A 533 2.48 19.21 11.00
N ILE A 534 3.00 20.43 10.98
CA ILE A 534 2.36 21.59 11.63
C ILE A 534 0.94 21.80 11.10
N THR A 535 0.75 21.70 9.78
CA THR A 535 -0.59 21.79 9.16
C THR A 535 -1.51 20.68 9.68
N LYS A 536 -1.05 19.43 9.69
CA LYS A 536 -1.80 18.28 10.24
C LYS A 536 -2.15 18.50 11.71
N MET A 537 -1.22 19.00 12.52
CA MET A 537 -1.36 19.21 13.96
C MET A 537 -2.43 20.25 14.26
N LYS A 538 -2.28 21.47 13.70
CA LYS A 538 -3.22 22.59 13.91
C LYS A 538 -4.66 22.26 13.47
N THR A 539 -4.78 21.41 12.45
CA THR A 539 -6.06 21.05 11.85
C THR A 539 -6.70 19.80 12.46
N SER A 540 -6.01 19.13 13.39
CA SER A 540 -6.48 17.88 14.00
C SER A 540 -7.43 18.09 15.16
N GLY A 541 -7.26 19.16 15.92
CA GLY A 541 -7.95 19.35 17.19
C GLY A 541 -7.83 20.78 17.71
N PRO A 542 -8.32 21.01 18.94
CA PRO A 542 -8.18 22.31 19.59
C PRO A 542 -6.71 22.63 19.85
N LYS A 543 -6.44 23.92 20.01
CA LYS A 543 -5.14 24.41 20.47
C LYS A 543 -4.85 23.86 21.88
N PRO A 544 -3.63 23.41 22.18
CA PRO A 544 -3.28 23.02 23.52
C PRO A 544 -3.43 24.21 24.49
N PRO A 545 -3.95 24.00 25.72
CA PRO A 545 -4.05 25.03 26.74
C PRO A 545 -2.70 25.70 27.02
N GLN A 546 -2.71 26.99 27.33
CA GLN A 546 -1.49 27.77 27.57
C GLN A 546 -0.60 27.17 28.67
N SER A 547 -1.21 26.53 29.68
CA SER A 547 -0.49 25.82 30.75
C SER A 547 0.39 24.67 30.24
N GLN A 548 0.07 24.08 29.09
CA GLN A 548 0.81 22.95 28.51
C GLN A 548 1.86 23.40 27.48
N TRP A 549 1.90 24.69 27.10
CA TRP A 549 2.77 25.15 26.02
C TRP A 549 4.25 24.91 26.29
N ALA A 550 4.71 25.07 27.53
CA ALA A 550 6.12 24.87 27.87
C ALA A 550 6.58 23.43 27.58
N GLY A 551 5.83 22.43 28.07
CA GLY A 551 6.12 21.01 27.80
C GLY A 551 5.99 20.66 26.33
N PHE A 552 4.95 21.18 25.66
CA PHE A 552 4.72 20.98 24.24
C PHE A 552 5.89 21.52 23.39
N VAL A 553 6.32 22.76 23.63
CA VAL A 553 7.46 23.37 22.92
C VAL A 553 8.75 22.60 23.20
N GLU A 554 8.98 22.15 24.44
CA GLU A 554 10.18 21.38 24.78
C GLU A 554 10.22 20.02 24.07
N HIS A 555 9.08 19.33 23.92
CA HIS A 555 8.99 18.11 23.11
C HIS A 555 9.43 18.37 21.66
N TYR A 556 8.86 19.39 21.01
CA TYR A 556 9.19 19.70 19.62
C TYR A 556 10.54 20.38 19.42
N LYS A 557 11.15 20.92 20.49
CA LYS A 557 12.54 21.41 20.46
C LYS A 557 13.53 20.27 20.23
N LYS A 558 13.30 19.11 20.86
CA LYS A 558 14.09 17.89 20.61
C LYS A 558 13.98 17.39 19.17
N LEU A 559 12.90 17.76 18.47
CA LEU A 559 12.64 17.41 17.06
C LEU A 559 13.11 18.50 16.09
N GLY A 560 13.75 19.58 16.57
CA GLY A 560 14.17 20.70 15.74
C GLY A 560 13.02 21.49 15.13
N MET A 561 11.84 21.50 15.78
CA MET A 561 10.60 22.14 15.32
C MET A 561 10.10 23.25 16.27
N HIS A 562 10.91 23.68 17.24
CA HIS A 562 10.50 24.65 18.25
C HIS A 562 9.99 25.97 17.66
N ARG A 563 10.63 26.49 16.60
CA ARG A 563 10.24 27.77 15.99
C ARG A 563 8.87 27.65 15.34
N GLU A 564 8.70 26.62 14.51
CA GLU A 564 7.47 26.34 13.78
C GLU A 564 6.30 26.07 14.73
N VAL A 565 6.56 25.42 15.86
CA VAL A 565 5.55 25.18 16.90
C VAL A 565 5.21 26.46 17.67
N VAL A 566 6.20 27.26 18.07
CA VAL A 566 5.94 28.54 18.75
C VAL A 566 5.13 29.48 17.85
N ASP A 567 5.47 29.56 16.57
CA ASP A 567 4.74 30.36 15.60
C ASP A 567 3.32 29.84 15.40
N ALA A 568 3.15 28.51 15.30
CA ALA A 568 1.82 27.90 15.27
C ALA A 568 1.00 28.19 16.53
N LEU A 569 1.60 28.14 17.73
CA LEU A 569 0.94 28.45 19.00
C LEU A 569 0.61 29.93 19.15
N ARG A 570 1.25 30.85 18.40
CA ARG A 570 0.88 32.27 18.40
C ARG A 570 -0.30 32.58 17.47
N GLN A 571 -0.54 31.71 16.49
CA GLN A 571 -1.64 31.87 15.53
C GLN A 571 -2.98 31.40 16.14
N ASN A 572 -4.08 31.95 15.61
CA ASN A 572 -5.46 31.67 16.04
C ASN A 572 -6.23 30.77 15.06
N ASP A 573 -5.52 30.05 14.20
CA ASP A 573 -6.07 29.18 13.16
C ASP A 573 -6.00 27.68 13.53
N TRP A 574 -5.97 27.38 14.83
CA TRP A 574 -6.16 26.02 15.35
C TRP A 574 -7.64 25.66 15.34
N GLY A 575 -7.94 24.43 14.94
CA GLY A 575 -9.29 23.93 14.95
C GLY A 575 -9.46 22.73 14.04
N LYS A 576 -10.56 22.00 14.25
CA LYS A 576 -10.85 20.82 13.44
C LYS A 576 -11.09 21.21 11.98
N ASN A 577 -10.14 20.89 11.11
CA ASN A 577 -10.25 21.03 9.66
C ASN A 577 -9.83 19.71 9.01
N SER A 578 -10.79 18.80 8.91
CA SER A 578 -10.55 17.42 8.49
C SER A 578 -10.03 17.31 7.05
N ALA A 579 -10.39 18.21 6.15
CA ALA A 579 -9.80 18.27 4.81
C ALA A 579 -8.30 18.57 4.83
N SER A 580 -7.84 19.55 5.61
CA SER A 580 -6.42 19.95 5.61
C SER A 580 -5.61 18.87 6.30
N LYS A 581 -6.15 18.32 7.39
CA LYS A 581 -5.59 17.15 8.06
C LYS A 581 -5.40 15.99 7.08
N LYS A 582 -6.41 15.69 6.26
CA LYS A 582 -6.38 14.58 5.29
C LYS A 582 -5.32 14.82 4.21
N VAL A 583 -5.33 15.99 3.58
CA VAL A 583 -4.35 16.36 2.54
C VAL A 583 -2.92 16.30 3.07
N ALA A 584 -2.67 16.91 4.23
CA ALA A 584 -1.35 16.87 4.86
C ALA A 584 -0.92 15.44 5.21
N LYS A 585 -1.81 14.61 5.77
CA LYS A 585 -1.53 13.21 6.11
C LYS A 585 -1.19 12.36 4.88
N ILE A 586 -1.90 12.54 3.78
CA ILE A 586 -1.63 11.83 2.52
C ILE A 586 -0.20 12.12 2.04
N PHE A 587 0.20 13.40 2.08
CA PHE A 587 1.53 13.81 1.65
C PHE A 587 2.65 13.29 2.57
N LEU A 588 2.47 13.44 3.89
CA LEU A 588 3.42 12.97 4.92
C LEU A 588 3.75 11.47 4.78
N ASN A 589 2.75 10.66 4.43
CA ASN A 589 2.91 9.20 4.34
C ASN A 589 3.43 8.70 2.98
N SER A 590 3.65 9.60 2.01
CA SER A 590 3.91 9.21 0.60
C SER A 590 5.34 9.43 0.11
N GLY A 591 6.17 10.18 0.84
CA GLY A 591 7.48 10.62 0.35
C GLY A 591 8.54 9.51 0.27
N TRP A 592 8.83 8.83 1.38
CA TRP A 592 9.94 7.88 1.44
C TRP A 592 9.75 6.66 0.53
N GLY A 593 8.52 6.16 0.37
CA GLY A 593 8.24 4.96 -0.42
C GLY A 593 8.60 5.11 -1.90
N LYS A 594 8.58 6.34 -2.42
CA LYS A 594 9.01 6.66 -3.79
C LYS A 594 10.50 6.34 -4.02
N HIS A 595 11.34 6.53 -3.00
CA HIS A 595 12.77 6.23 -3.05
C HIS A 595 13.07 4.73 -3.13
N CYS A 596 12.10 3.90 -2.77
CA CYS A 596 12.18 2.43 -2.80
C CYS A 596 11.44 1.82 -3.99
N GLN A 597 10.97 2.64 -4.94
CA GLN A 597 10.18 2.18 -6.08
C GLN A 597 10.91 1.07 -6.84
N ARG A 598 10.16 0.02 -7.22
CA ARG A 598 10.69 -1.03 -8.12
C ARG A 598 10.93 -0.44 -9.51
N LEU A 599 12.12 -0.65 -10.04
CA LEU A 599 12.54 -0.12 -11.34
C LEU A 599 11.81 -0.80 -12.50
N HIS A 600 11.62 -2.11 -12.38
CA HIS A 600 10.91 -2.90 -13.37
C HIS A 600 9.69 -3.56 -12.73
N LEU A 601 8.52 -3.03 -13.05
CA LEU A 601 7.24 -3.60 -12.64
C LEU A 601 6.77 -4.62 -13.67
N PRO A 602 6.28 -5.81 -13.26
CA PRO A 602 5.62 -6.72 -14.18
C PRO A 602 4.48 -6.01 -14.91
N GLN A 603 4.59 -5.99 -16.24
CA GLN A 603 3.56 -5.52 -17.15
C GLN A 603 2.70 -6.70 -17.58
N ILE A 604 1.48 -6.37 -17.98
CA ILE A 604 0.53 -7.34 -18.53
C ILE A 604 -0.03 -6.73 -19.80
N GLU A 605 0.19 -7.43 -20.90
CA GLU A 605 -0.46 -7.16 -22.18
C GLU A 605 -1.50 -8.24 -22.45
N MET A 606 -2.59 -7.85 -23.11
CA MET A 606 -3.71 -8.71 -23.42
C MET A 606 -4.00 -8.59 -24.91
N HIS A 607 -4.03 -9.73 -25.59
CA HIS A 607 -4.25 -9.82 -27.03
C HIS A 607 -5.43 -10.73 -27.33
N SER A 608 -6.22 -10.38 -28.34
CA SER A 608 -7.19 -11.29 -28.94
C SER A 608 -6.46 -12.41 -29.68
N TRP A 609 -7.00 -13.64 -29.69
CA TRP A 609 -6.44 -14.75 -30.49
C TRP A 609 -6.38 -14.44 -31.99
N ASN A 610 -7.14 -13.45 -32.45
CA ASN A 610 -7.12 -13.00 -33.84
C ASN A 610 -5.95 -12.02 -34.14
N GLU A 611 -5.25 -11.51 -33.12
CA GLU A 611 -4.11 -10.60 -33.24
C GLU A 611 -2.77 -11.36 -33.25
N ARG A 612 -2.65 -12.36 -34.13
CA ARG A 612 -1.51 -13.30 -34.12
C ARG A 612 -0.15 -12.59 -34.24
N ASP A 613 -0.05 -11.61 -35.14
CA ASP A 613 1.19 -10.84 -35.34
C ASP A 613 1.61 -10.06 -34.08
N ARG A 614 0.66 -9.44 -33.37
CA ARG A 614 0.95 -8.72 -32.11
C ARG A 614 1.34 -9.65 -30.98
N ILE A 615 0.74 -10.84 -30.91
CA ILE A 615 1.13 -11.87 -29.96
C ILE A 615 2.59 -12.26 -30.20
N ASP A 616 2.96 -12.54 -31.45
CA ASP A 616 4.30 -12.95 -31.82
C ASP A 616 5.32 -11.83 -31.56
N GLU A 617 5.01 -10.58 -31.93
CA GLU A 617 5.81 -9.40 -31.60
C GLU A 617 6.03 -9.24 -30.09
N THR A 618 4.97 -9.42 -29.29
CA THR A 618 5.03 -9.31 -27.83
C THR A 618 5.89 -10.40 -27.22
N LEU A 619 5.74 -11.64 -27.69
CA LEU A 619 6.50 -12.79 -27.22
C LEU A 619 7.97 -12.67 -27.58
N GLU A 620 8.28 -12.23 -28.79
CA GLU A 620 9.67 -12.08 -29.25
C GLU A 620 10.36 -10.93 -28.51
N LYS A 621 9.72 -9.75 -28.45
CA LYS A 621 10.24 -8.59 -27.72
C LYS A 621 10.49 -8.90 -26.25
N ASN A 622 9.57 -9.62 -25.59
CA ASN A 622 9.64 -9.83 -24.14
C ASN A 622 10.13 -11.23 -23.74
N ARG A 623 10.76 -11.97 -24.67
CA ARG A 623 11.14 -13.37 -24.51
C ARG A 623 11.92 -13.66 -23.22
N LEU A 624 12.90 -12.80 -22.88
CA LEU A 624 13.76 -12.97 -21.69
C LEU A 624 13.03 -12.65 -20.38
N GLY A 625 12.06 -11.74 -20.43
CA GLY A 625 11.31 -11.24 -19.28
C GLY A 625 9.94 -11.88 -19.07
N LEU A 626 9.55 -12.84 -19.91
CA LEU A 626 8.23 -13.47 -19.88
C LEU A 626 8.03 -14.25 -18.57
N ILE A 627 7.07 -13.82 -17.75
CA ILE A 627 6.72 -14.46 -16.49
C ILE A 627 5.66 -15.54 -16.70
N LYS A 628 4.63 -15.24 -17.50
CA LYS A 628 3.48 -16.11 -17.68
C LYS A 628 2.72 -15.75 -18.95
N THR A 629 2.30 -16.77 -19.68
CA THR A 629 1.27 -16.67 -20.72
C THR A 629 0.04 -17.44 -20.24
N GLU A 630 -1.15 -16.83 -20.33
CA GLU A 630 -2.42 -17.50 -20.04
C GLU A 630 -3.39 -17.32 -21.18
N ALA A 631 -3.82 -18.45 -21.76
CA ALA A 631 -4.98 -18.50 -22.62
C ALA A 631 -6.25 -18.44 -21.77
N LEU A 632 -7.16 -17.56 -22.13
CA LEU A 632 -8.45 -17.36 -21.49
C LEU A 632 -9.52 -17.56 -22.57
N GLN A 633 -10.12 -18.75 -22.62
CA GLN A 633 -11.31 -18.99 -23.44
C GLN A 633 -12.50 -18.35 -22.71
N ARG A 634 -13.01 -17.24 -23.24
CA ARG A 634 -14.13 -16.49 -22.66
C ARG A 634 -14.92 -15.77 -23.76
N GLY A 635 -16.00 -16.40 -24.23
CA GLY A 635 -16.82 -15.92 -25.35
C GLY A 635 -16.37 -16.45 -26.73
N PRO A 636 -16.88 -15.88 -27.85
CA PRO A 636 -16.63 -16.41 -29.20
C PRO A 636 -15.20 -16.17 -29.72
N THR A 637 -14.42 -15.32 -29.06
CA THR A 637 -12.99 -15.11 -29.34
C THR A 637 -12.21 -15.28 -28.05
N GLY A 638 -11.24 -16.20 -28.03
CA GLY A 638 -10.37 -16.34 -26.88
C GLY A 638 -9.32 -15.23 -26.80
N LEU A 639 -8.75 -15.07 -25.62
CA LEU A 639 -7.73 -14.06 -25.31
C LEU A 639 -6.46 -14.74 -24.81
N THR A 640 -5.33 -14.07 -25.01
CA THR A 640 -4.08 -14.45 -24.37
C THR A 640 -3.54 -13.27 -23.58
N THR A 641 -3.21 -13.51 -22.31
CA THR A 641 -2.51 -12.53 -21.49
C THR A 641 -1.05 -12.90 -21.37
N HIS A 642 -0.18 -11.93 -21.54
CA HIS A 642 1.27 -12.07 -21.40
C HIS A 642 1.72 -11.17 -20.26
N LYS A 643 2.14 -11.79 -19.16
CA LYS A 643 2.79 -11.10 -18.06
C LYS A 643 4.29 -11.19 -18.26
N PHE A 644 4.96 -10.05 -18.32
CA PHE A 644 6.40 -9.98 -18.51
C PHE A 644 7.01 -8.83 -17.71
N VAL A 645 8.33 -8.84 -17.59
CA VAL A 645 9.11 -7.68 -17.16
C VAL A 645 9.92 -7.22 -18.34
N ASP A 646 9.84 -5.94 -18.69
CA ASP A 646 10.69 -5.39 -19.75
C ASP A 646 12.15 -5.40 -19.27
N MET A 647 12.97 -6.24 -19.91
CA MET A 647 14.39 -6.43 -19.58
C MET A 647 15.30 -5.52 -20.42
N ASP A 648 14.79 -4.96 -21.51
CA ASP A 648 15.55 -4.18 -22.48
C ASP A 648 15.55 -2.69 -22.14
N THR A 649 14.54 -2.22 -21.41
CA THR A 649 14.50 -0.84 -20.93
C THR A 649 15.53 -0.59 -19.82
N GLU A 650 16.44 0.37 -20.06
CA GLU A 650 17.42 0.81 -19.07
C GLU A 650 16.77 1.27 -17.76
N ARG A 651 17.45 0.96 -16.64
CA ARG A 651 16.98 1.34 -15.30
C ARG A 651 17.08 2.84 -15.10
N ASN A 652 15.93 3.49 -14.95
CA ASN A 652 15.90 4.90 -14.57
C ASN A 652 16.08 5.06 -13.06
N LEU A 653 17.32 5.29 -12.64
CA LEU A 653 17.70 5.54 -11.25
C LEU A 653 17.57 7.03 -10.84
N HIS A 654 17.24 7.93 -11.77
CA HIS A 654 17.20 9.37 -11.53
C HIS A 654 16.02 9.85 -10.67
N LYS A 655 14.99 9.01 -10.49
CA LYS A 655 13.74 9.38 -9.80
C LYS A 655 13.62 8.80 -8.38
N LEU A 656 14.73 8.36 -7.80
CA LEU A 656 14.77 7.74 -6.48
C LEU A 656 16.15 7.85 -5.84
N TYR A 657 16.22 7.60 -4.54
CA TYR A 657 17.49 7.42 -3.82
C TYR A 657 17.29 6.41 -2.69
N ILE A 658 17.52 5.13 -3.02
CA ILE A 658 17.21 3.99 -2.15
C ILE A 658 17.95 3.98 -0.80
N PRO A 659 19.18 4.52 -0.62
CA PRO A 659 19.84 4.57 0.68
C PRO A 659 19.06 5.36 1.73
N ALA A 660 18.43 6.46 1.35
CA ALA A 660 17.58 7.20 2.27
C ALA A 660 16.25 6.47 2.51
N GLY A 661 15.64 5.92 1.46
CA GLY A 661 14.35 5.22 1.56
C GLY A 661 14.40 3.93 2.37
N ALA A 662 15.47 3.13 2.28
CA ALA A 662 15.61 1.87 2.99
C ALA A 662 15.95 2.04 4.49
N ALA A 663 16.53 3.19 4.87
CA ALA A 663 16.80 3.51 6.27
C ALA A 663 15.51 3.84 7.05
N VAL A 664 14.48 4.40 6.41
CA VAL A 664 13.20 4.74 7.06
C VAL A 664 12.54 3.54 7.76
N PRO A 665 12.26 2.40 7.08
CA PRO A 665 11.71 1.24 7.75
C PRO A 665 12.69 0.55 8.70
N ALA A 666 14.01 0.70 8.51
CA ALA A 666 15.01 0.20 9.46
C ALA A 666 14.92 0.92 10.80
N TYR A 667 14.85 2.26 10.80
CA TYR A 667 14.59 3.03 12.02
C TYR A 667 13.23 2.71 12.66
N GLY A 668 12.19 2.45 11.86
CA GLY A 668 10.91 2.01 12.40
C GLY A 668 11.01 0.67 13.16
N ARG A 669 11.77 -0.29 12.63
CA ARG A 669 12.03 -1.56 13.33
C ARG A 669 12.87 -1.37 14.59
N MET A 670 13.83 -0.44 14.59
CA MET A 670 14.59 -0.09 15.80
C MET A 670 13.68 0.46 16.90
N MET A 671 12.77 1.40 16.57
CA MET A 671 11.81 1.94 17.55
C MET A 671 10.95 0.85 18.19
N PHE A 672 10.48 -0.11 17.39
CA PHE A 672 9.76 -1.27 17.90
C PHE A 672 10.61 -2.09 18.87
N MET A 673 11.87 -2.39 18.52
CA MET A 673 12.76 -3.16 19.39
C MET A 673 13.05 -2.43 20.69
N GLU A 674 13.40 -1.15 20.62
CA GLU A 674 13.65 -0.29 21.78
C GLU A 674 12.44 -0.29 22.74
N LYS A 675 11.22 -0.36 22.20
CA LYS A 675 9.99 -0.40 23.01
C LYS A 675 9.71 -1.77 23.59
N VAL A 676 9.82 -2.84 22.81
CA VAL A 676 9.59 -4.21 23.28
C VAL A 676 10.56 -4.60 24.38
N MET A 677 11.81 -4.13 24.32
CA MET A 677 12.83 -4.41 25.33
C MET A 677 12.62 -3.65 26.65
N GLN A 678 11.59 -2.79 26.74
CA GLN A 678 11.15 -2.18 28.00
C GLN A 678 10.15 -3.06 28.77
N LEU A 679 9.60 -4.11 28.14
CA LEU A 679 8.79 -5.09 28.85
C LEU A 679 9.68 -5.91 29.79
N PRO A 680 9.27 -6.13 31.06
CA PRO A 680 10.00 -6.98 32.00
C PRO A 680 10.22 -8.41 31.49
N ASP A 681 9.19 -8.99 30.85
CA ASP A 681 9.24 -10.30 30.21
C ASP A 681 8.57 -10.21 28.82
N PRO A 682 9.31 -9.75 27.78
CA PRO A 682 8.77 -9.61 26.44
C PRO A 682 8.24 -10.94 25.87
N GLU A 683 8.73 -12.07 26.38
CA GLU A 683 8.33 -13.41 25.96
C GLU A 683 6.91 -13.76 26.42
N ARG A 684 6.56 -13.44 27.66
CA ARG A 684 5.20 -13.68 28.19
C ARG A 684 4.22 -12.57 27.83
N GLN A 685 4.72 -11.35 27.68
CA GLN A 685 3.88 -10.16 27.61
C GLN A 685 3.52 -9.73 26.19
N LEU A 686 4.40 -9.90 25.21
CA LEU A 686 4.12 -9.45 23.84
C LEU A 686 3.11 -10.40 23.15
N LEU A 687 1.95 -9.88 22.77
CA LEU A 687 0.90 -10.66 22.11
C LEU A 687 0.97 -10.54 20.58
N TYR A 688 1.12 -9.31 20.09
CA TYR A 688 1.05 -8.99 18.67
C TYR A 688 1.76 -7.69 18.35
N HIS A 689 2.27 -7.54 17.12
CA HIS A 689 2.72 -6.25 16.60
C HIS A 689 2.47 -6.12 15.09
N ASP A 690 2.23 -4.89 14.64
CA ASP A 690 2.18 -4.53 13.23
C ASP A 690 2.79 -3.14 13.01
N THR A 691 4.02 -3.14 12.51
CA THR A 691 4.80 -1.99 12.05
C THR A 691 5.06 -0.93 13.12
N ASP A 692 4.04 -0.15 13.46
CA ASP A 692 4.02 0.98 14.39
C ASP A 692 3.16 0.71 15.63
N SER A 693 2.55 -0.48 15.74
CA SER A 693 1.70 -0.86 16.86
C SER A 693 2.15 -2.14 17.56
N MET A 694 1.89 -2.22 18.86
CA MET A 694 2.05 -3.44 19.64
C MET A 694 0.91 -3.64 20.65
N ILE A 695 0.58 -4.91 20.88
CA ILE A 695 -0.40 -5.36 21.87
C ILE A 695 0.35 -6.22 22.88
N TYR A 696 0.24 -5.89 24.16
CA TYR A 696 0.96 -6.57 25.22
C TYR A 696 0.09 -6.75 26.48
N LEU A 697 0.44 -7.74 27.29
CA LEU A 697 -0.10 -7.93 28.63
C LEU A 697 0.76 -7.13 29.62
N GLN A 698 0.15 -6.12 30.24
CA GLN A 698 0.70 -5.39 31.37
C GLN A 698 0.23 -6.05 32.66
N GLN A 699 1.17 -6.58 33.44
CA GLN A 699 0.88 -7.17 34.75
C GLN A 699 0.87 -6.10 35.84
N ALA A 700 0.22 -6.40 36.95
CA ALA A 700 0.22 -5.53 38.11
C ALA A 700 1.66 -5.20 38.59
N GLY A 701 2.03 -3.91 38.57
CA GLY A 701 3.35 -3.43 38.97
C GLY A 701 4.35 -3.23 37.83
N ASP A 702 4.00 -3.64 36.61
CA ASP A 702 4.81 -3.36 35.42
C ASP A 702 4.86 -1.86 35.09
N PRO A 703 5.94 -1.39 34.43
CA PRO A 703 6.00 -0.01 33.95
C PRO A 703 4.87 0.27 32.94
N ASP A 704 4.38 1.50 32.95
CA ASP A 704 3.50 1.98 31.90
C ASP A 704 4.33 2.34 30.67
N LEU A 705 4.03 1.68 29.55
CA LEU A 705 4.69 1.95 28.27
C LEU A 705 3.95 3.00 27.45
N VAL A 706 2.79 3.48 27.89
CA VAL A 706 2.08 4.61 27.25
C VAL A 706 2.83 5.91 27.56
N GLU A 707 3.08 6.71 26.52
CA GLU A 707 3.85 7.95 26.63
C GLU A 707 2.95 9.19 26.48
N GLY A 708 2.18 9.26 25.39
CA GLY A 708 1.36 10.41 25.02
C GLY A 708 0.94 10.37 23.56
N ASP A 709 0.30 11.44 23.08
CA ASP A 709 -0.24 11.56 21.72
C ASP A 709 0.55 12.52 20.81
N GLU A 710 1.76 12.93 21.23
CA GLU A 710 2.63 13.80 20.45
C GLU A 710 3.45 13.02 19.41
N LEU A 711 4.03 13.73 18.43
CA LEU A 711 4.78 13.12 17.33
C LEU A 711 5.87 12.17 17.85
N GLY A 712 5.81 10.90 17.42
CA GLY A 712 6.78 9.87 17.76
C GLY A 712 6.55 9.13 19.07
N GLN A 713 5.57 9.55 19.88
CA GLN A 713 5.24 8.86 21.13
C GLN A 713 4.33 7.66 20.89
N TRP A 714 4.41 6.71 21.82
CA TRP A 714 3.51 5.56 21.89
C TRP A 714 2.20 5.94 22.60
N ALA A 715 1.14 6.08 21.82
CA ALA A 715 -0.19 6.44 22.29
C ALA A 715 -1.04 5.20 22.53
N GLU A 716 -1.85 5.18 23.60
CA GLU A 716 -2.88 4.15 23.78
C GLU A 716 -4.06 4.38 22.83
N GLU A 717 -4.43 3.35 22.07
CA GLU A 717 -5.55 3.39 21.14
C GLU A 717 -6.89 3.59 21.89
N ASP A 718 -7.82 4.34 21.29
CA ASP A 718 -9.08 4.72 21.96
C ASP A 718 -9.94 3.53 22.42
N PHE A 719 -9.95 2.42 21.66
CA PHE A 719 -10.66 1.20 22.06
C PHE A 719 -9.94 0.43 23.18
N SER A 720 -8.62 0.59 23.32
CA SER A 720 -7.84 0.01 24.42
C SER A 720 -8.25 0.59 25.78
N LYS A 721 -8.59 1.89 25.79
CA LYS A 721 -9.10 2.61 26.96
C LYS A 721 -10.42 2.04 27.49
N LYS A 722 -11.17 1.28 26.68
CA LYS A 722 -12.38 0.56 27.10
C LYS A 722 -12.09 -0.75 27.85
N ARG A 723 -10.82 -1.02 28.16
CA ARG A 723 -10.30 -2.23 28.79
C ARG A 723 -10.49 -3.48 27.93
N ILE A 724 -9.41 -3.90 27.28
CA ILE A 724 -9.37 -5.15 26.53
C ILE A 724 -9.26 -6.31 27.53
N ILE A 725 -10.19 -7.26 27.44
CA ILE A 725 -10.24 -8.46 28.27
C ILE A 725 -9.94 -9.74 27.48
N GLY A 726 -9.92 -9.66 26.15
CA GLY A 726 -9.67 -10.83 25.30
C GLY A 726 -8.92 -10.48 24.02
N PHE A 727 -8.02 -11.36 23.63
CA PHE A 727 -7.23 -11.29 22.41
C PHE A 727 -7.19 -12.66 21.71
N VAL A 728 -7.42 -12.65 20.39
CA VAL A 728 -7.29 -13.82 19.51
C VAL A 728 -6.43 -13.42 18.31
N GLY A 729 -5.38 -14.17 18.02
CA GLY A 729 -4.47 -13.94 16.91
C GLY A 729 -4.38 -15.15 15.99
N LEU A 730 -4.85 -15.01 14.74
CA LEU A 730 -4.75 -16.06 13.71
C LEU A 730 -3.45 -15.97 12.90
N GLY A 731 -2.76 -14.82 12.95
CA GLY A 731 -1.54 -14.57 12.23
C GLY A 731 -1.37 -13.11 11.82
N PRO A 732 -0.38 -12.80 10.96
CA PRO A 732 -0.12 -11.44 10.53
C PRO A 732 -1.35 -10.75 9.95
N LYS A 733 -1.71 -9.60 10.53
CA LYS A 733 -2.87 -8.74 10.19
C LYS A 733 -4.22 -9.43 10.35
N SER A 734 -4.29 -10.45 11.20
CA SER A 734 -5.50 -11.23 11.47
C SER A 734 -5.66 -11.49 12.97
N TYR A 735 -6.44 -10.66 13.65
CA TYR A 735 -6.68 -10.73 15.09
C TYR A 735 -8.07 -10.19 15.47
N ALA A 736 -8.54 -10.55 16.67
CA ALA A 736 -9.74 -10.01 17.28
C ALA A 736 -9.48 -9.62 18.74
N LEU A 737 -10.14 -8.55 19.18
CA LEU A 737 -10.13 -8.03 20.54
C LEU A 737 -11.54 -8.04 21.11
N LYS A 738 -11.66 -8.31 22.41
CA LYS A 738 -12.89 -8.22 23.19
C LYS A 738 -12.69 -7.23 24.32
N MET A 739 -13.58 -6.24 24.41
CA MET A 739 -13.56 -5.21 25.45
C MET A 739 -14.50 -5.57 26.59
N ALA A 740 -14.26 -4.99 27.78
CA ALA A 740 -15.06 -5.25 28.97
C ALA A 740 -16.53 -4.83 28.82
N ASP A 741 -16.81 -3.84 27.98
CA ASP A 741 -18.17 -3.38 27.64
C ASP A 741 -18.91 -4.31 26.66
N GLY A 742 -18.29 -5.44 26.27
CA GLY A 742 -18.85 -6.42 25.33
C GLY A 742 -18.63 -6.07 23.86
N THR A 743 -18.05 -4.91 23.53
CA THR A 743 -17.72 -4.57 22.14
C THR A 743 -16.50 -5.37 21.65
N THR A 744 -16.34 -5.53 20.32
CA THR A 744 -15.23 -6.27 19.72
C THR A 744 -14.60 -5.53 18.56
N GLU A 745 -13.27 -5.61 18.43
CA GLU A 745 -12.54 -5.13 17.26
C GLU A 745 -11.98 -6.33 16.48
N VAL A 746 -12.28 -6.43 15.18
CA VAL A 746 -11.90 -7.58 14.35
C VAL A 746 -11.14 -7.11 13.11
N LYS A 747 -9.93 -7.63 12.93
CA LYS A 747 -9.12 -7.43 11.72
C LYS A 747 -8.79 -8.78 11.12
N ILE A 748 -8.99 -8.92 9.81
CA ILE A 748 -8.62 -10.15 9.10
C ILE A 748 -8.03 -9.82 7.73
N LYS A 749 -6.86 -10.40 7.46
CA LYS A 749 -6.14 -10.14 6.21
C LYS A 749 -6.81 -10.88 5.07
N GLY A 750 -7.12 -10.14 4.01
CA GLY A 750 -7.56 -10.73 2.75
C GLY A 750 -9.06 -10.99 2.68
N VAL A 751 -9.86 -10.65 3.70
CA VAL A 751 -11.33 -10.65 3.64
C VAL A 751 -11.84 -9.24 3.92
N SER A 752 -12.80 -8.75 3.13
CA SER A 752 -13.50 -7.51 3.45
C SER A 752 -14.61 -7.83 4.43
N VAL A 753 -14.35 -7.61 5.73
CA VAL A 753 -15.36 -7.70 6.78
C VAL A 753 -16.28 -6.49 6.68
N LYS A 754 -17.58 -6.76 6.63
CA LYS A 754 -18.67 -5.78 6.58
C LYS A 754 -19.66 -6.17 7.68
N GLN A 755 -20.63 -5.32 8.02
CA GLN A 755 -21.62 -5.68 9.06
C GLN A 755 -22.36 -6.97 8.69
N GLY A 756 -22.67 -7.17 7.41
CA GLY A 756 -23.26 -8.41 6.91
C GLY A 756 -22.43 -9.67 7.19
N HIS A 757 -21.14 -9.54 7.54
CA HIS A 757 -20.27 -10.67 7.90
C HIS A 757 -20.04 -10.80 9.41
N SER A 758 -20.59 -9.93 10.26
CA SER A 758 -20.31 -9.92 11.70
C SER A 758 -20.75 -11.21 12.42
N HIS A 759 -21.79 -11.87 11.91
CA HIS A 759 -22.22 -13.18 12.42
C HIS A 759 -21.27 -14.33 12.02
N ILE A 760 -20.47 -14.15 10.97
CA ILE A 760 -19.49 -15.13 10.49
C ILE A 760 -18.11 -14.86 11.10
N VAL A 761 -17.61 -13.64 10.92
CA VAL A 761 -16.28 -13.21 11.37
C VAL A 761 -16.43 -12.30 12.59
N ASN A 762 -16.36 -12.91 13.77
CA ASN A 762 -16.38 -12.24 15.07
C ASN A 762 -15.36 -12.88 16.02
N TYR A 763 -15.20 -12.27 17.19
CA TYR A 763 -14.28 -12.73 18.24
C TYR A 763 -14.50 -14.21 18.60
N GLU A 764 -15.74 -14.61 18.88
CA GLU A 764 -16.06 -15.98 19.34
C GLU A 764 -15.76 -17.04 18.26
N ASN A 765 -16.09 -16.75 17.00
CA ASN A 765 -15.78 -17.65 15.89
C ASN A 765 -14.28 -17.71 15.59
N MET A 766 -13.56 -16.60 15.70
CA MET A 766 -12.09 -16.60 15.56
C MET A 766 -11.42 -17.36 16.72
N LYS A 767 -11.94 -17.24 17.95
CA LYS A 767 -11.49 -18.04 19.11
C LYS A 767 -11.66 -19.53 18.83
N LYS A 768 -12.83 -19.95 18.31
CA LYS A 768 -13.07 -21.34 17.90
C LYS A 768 -12.05 -21.84 16.87
N LEU A 769 -11.68 -21.03 15.88
CA LEU A 769 -10.65 -21.41 14.90
C LEU A 769 -9.28 -21.72 15.54
N VAL A 770 -8.90 -20.99 16.60
CA VAL A 770 -7.65 -21.24 17.32
C VAL A 770 -7.73 -22.52 18.16
N LEU A 771 -8.88 -22.74 18.80
CA LEU A 771 -9.10 -23.89 19.69
C LEU A 771 -9.34 -25.21 18.93
N ASP A 772 -9.94 -25.14 17.74
CA ASP A 772 -10.18 -26.28 16.85
C ASP A 772 -9.70 -25.97 15.43
N LYS A 773 -8.53 -26.54 15.09
CA LYS A 773 -7.83 -26.33 13.82
C LYS A 773 -8.55 -26.98 12.61
N SER A 774 -9.56 -27.83 12.85
CA SER A 774 -10.36 -28.43 11.79
C SER A 774 -11.43 -27.48 11.25
N LEU A 775 -11.79 -26.45 12.02
CA LEU A 775 -12.84 -25.50 11.64
C LEU A 775 -12.38 -24.51 10.58
N SER A 776 -13.36 -24.04 9.80
CA SER A 776 -13.16 -22.94 8.87
C SER A 776 -14.41 -22.06 8.79
N LEU A 777 -14.22 -20.77 8.48
CA LEU A 777 -15.30 -19.82 8.22
C LEU A 777 -15.41 -19.57 6.73
N ASP A 778 -16.61 -19.71 6.17
CA ASP A 778 -16.87 -19.36 4.78
C ASP A 778 -17.45 -17.95 4.68
N VAL A 779 -16.71 -17.03 4.05
CA VAL A 779 -17.08 -15.63 3.96
C VAL A 779 -17.37 -15.23 2.50
N PRO A 780 -18.62 -14.89 2.16
CA PRO A 780 -18.98 -14.38 0.83
C PRO A 780 -18.29 -13.05 0.50
N GLN A 781 -17.83 -12.89 -0.74
CA GLN A 781 -17.08 -11.75 -1.24
C GLN A 781 -17.34 -11.55 -2.74
N PHE A 782 -16.92 -10.40 -3.27
CA PHE A 782 -16.88 -10.17 -4.70
C PHE A 782 -15.67 -9.30 -5.09
N THR A 783 -15.29 -9.32 -6.37
CA THR A 783 -14.25 -8.46 -6.95
C THR A 783 -14.55 -8.15 -8.41
N PHE A 784 -14.03 -7.02 -8.91
CA PHE A 784 -14.06 -6.70 -10.33
C PHE A 784 -12.90 -7.37 -11.06
N GLU A 785 -13.18 -8.08 -12.15
CA GLU A 785 -12.22 -8.71 -13.06
C GLU A 785 -12.30 -8.03 -14.43
N GLY A 786 -11.17 -7.84 -15.12
CA GLY A 786 -11.13 -7.17 -16.42
C GLY A 786 -10.59 -8.11 -17.48
N SER A 787 -11.29 -8.21 -18.61
CA SER A 787 -10.81 -8.79 -19.87
C SER A 787 -11.29 -7.92 -21.05
N THR A 788 -11.99 -8.47 -22.05
CA THR A 788 -12.71 -7.75 -23.12
C THR A 788 -13.84 -6.85 -22.59
N SER A 789 -14.31 -7.11 -21.37
CA SER A 789 -15.22 -6.26 -20.61
C SER A 789 -14.85 -6.27 -19.12
N VAL A 790 -15.55 -5.47 -18.32
CA VAL A 790 -15.48 -5.54 -16.85
C VAL A 790 -16.51 -6.55 -16.36
N TYR A 791 -16.12 -7.38 -15.40
CA TYR A 791 -16.98 -8.40 -14.79
C TYR A 791 -17.02 -8.30 -13.27
N THR A 792 -18.19 -8.48 -12.66
CA THR A 792 -18.30 -8.73 -11.21
C THR A 792 -18.15 -10.22 -10.94
N ARG A 793 -17.12 -10.64 -10.20
CA ARG A 793 -16.89 -12.03 -9.77
C ARG A 793 -17.31 -12.22 -8.32
N HIS A 794 -18.30 -13.06 -8.07
CA HIS A 794 -18.68 -13.48 -6.72
C HIS A 794 -17.86 -14.69 -6.29
N MET A 795 -17.42 -14.70 -5.04
CA MET A 795 -16.58 -15.75 -4.50
C MET A 795 -16.70 -15.91 -2.99
N HIS A 796 -16.45 -17.12 -2.53
CA HIS A 796 -16.38 -17.47 -1.11
C HIS A 796 -14.91 -17.52 -0.67
N LYS A 797 -14.59 -16.90 0.45
CA LYS A 797 -13.27 -16.92 1.08
C LYS A 797 -13.33 -17.74 2.35
N ILE A 798 -12.65 -18.88 2.33
CA ILE A 798 -12.52 -19.75 3.49
C ILE A 798 -11.50 -19.14 4.47
N VAL A 799 -11.72 -19.23 5.77
CA VAL A 799 -10.77 -18.72 6.79
C VAL A 799 -10.51 -19.85 7.75
N GLN A 800 -9.26 -20.29 7.85
CA GLN A 800 -8.85 -21.40 8.71
C GLN A 800 -7.58 -21.03 9.47
N PHE A 801 -7.44 -21.43 10.73
CA PHE A 801 -6.20 -21.24 11.46
C PHE A 801 -5.16 -22.29 11.07
N ASN A 802 -3.92 -21.84 10.80
CA ASN A 802 -2.79 -22.73 10.53
C ASN A 802 -1.56 -22.24 11.31
N GLU A 803 -1.15 -23.02 12.30
CA GLU A 803 -0.02 -22.71 13.17
C GLU A 803 1.30 -22.65 12.39
N GLY A 804 1.46 -23.45 11.35
CA GLY A 804 2.67 -23.45 10.50
C GLY A 804 2.87 -22.17 9.69
N GLU A 805 1.87 -21.28 9.64
CA GLU A 805 1.95 -19.98 8.98
C GLU A 805 2.31 -18.83 9.93
N LEU A 806 2.44 -19.11 11.23
CA LEU A 806 2.90 -18.13 12.19
C LEU A 806 4.40 -17.89 12.05
N LYS A 807 4.82 -16.65 12.33
CA LYS A 807 6.22 -16.23 12.20
C LYS A 807 6.92 -16.35 13.54
N GLY A 808 7.94 -17.21 13.59
CA GLY A 808 8.77 -17.47 14.76
C GLY A 808 8.24 -18.60 15.65
N VAL A 809 8.98 -18.90 16.73
CA VAL A 809 8.59 -19.93 17.70
C VAL A 809 7.48 -19.37 18.60
N LEU A 810 6.33 -20.05 18.63
CA LEU A 810 5.38 -19.94 19.73
C LEU A 810 5.91 -20.83 20.85
N ARG A 811 6.22 -20.26 22.01
CA ARG A 811 6.50 -21.09 23.20
C ARG A 811 5.18 -21.44 23.88
N PRO A 812 5.03 -22.66 24.42
CA PRO A 812 3.91 -22.98 25.30
C PRO A 812 3.87 -21.96 26.44
N SER A 813 2.68 -21.52 26.85
CA SER A 813 2.53 -20.76 28.09
C SER A 813 3.01 -21.65 29.23
N GLY A 814 4.22 -21.39 29.73
CA GLY A 814 4.83 -22.20 30.77
C GLY A 814 4.08 -22.06 32.08
N ASN A 815 3.26 -23.07 32.39
CA ASN A 815 3.25 -23.73 33.68
C ASN A 815 3.54 -25.21 33.39
N GLY A 816 4.64 -25.73 33.94
CA GLY A 816 5.04 -27.11 33.72
C GLY A 816 4.04 -28.08 34.31
N MET A 817 3.12 -28.57 33.47
CA MET A 817 2.68 -29.96 33.36
C MET A 817 2.29 -30.17 31.89
N GLY A 818 2.67 -31.32 31.34
CA GLY A 818 2.72 -31.56 29.90
C GLY A 818 1.39 -31.43 29.14
N GLU A 819 1.57 -31.19 27.84
CA GLU A 819 0.65 -31.47 26.73
C GLU A 819 -0.42 -30.43 26.36
N THR A 820 -0.28 -29.96 25.12
CA THR A 820 -1.27 -29.31 24.22
C THR A 820 -1.78 -27.90 24.52
N LEU A 821 -1.82 -27.10 23.44
CA LEU A 821 -2.45 -25.78 23.31
C LEU A 821 -3.90 -25.77 23.82
N TYR A 822 -4.15 -25.51 25.11
CA TYR A 822 -5.50 -25.32 25.66
C TYR A 822 -5.53 -24.35 26.86
N PRO A 823 -6.70 -23.71 27.13
CA PRO A 823 -6.81 -22.49 27.92
C PRO A 823 -6.79 -22.76 29.44
N ILE A 824 -6.22 -21.82 30.19
CA ILE A 824 -6.56 -21.67 31.61
C ILE A 824 -7.91 -20.96 31.64
N VAL A 825 -8.99 -21.73 31.69
CA VAL A 825 -10.26 -21.25 32.26
C VAL A 825 -10.13 -21.49 33.75
N ASN A 826 -10.08 -20.42 34.55
CA ASN A 826 -10.23 -20.55 35.99
C ASN A 826 -11.62 -21.14 36.26
N GLN A 827 -11.68 -22.36 36.78
CA GLN A 827 -12.76 -22.81 37.66
C GLN A 827 -12.26 -22.72 39.10
#